data_AF-A0A5C5ZGT5-F1
#
_entry.id   AF-A0A5C5ZGT5-F1
#
_cell.length_a   1.000
_cell.length_b   1.000
_cell.length_c   1.000
_cell.angle_alpha   90.00
_cell.angle_beta   90.00
_cell.angle_gamma   90.00
#
_symmetry.space_group_name_H-M   'P 1'
#
loop_
_entity.id
_entity.type
_entity.pdbx_description
1 polymer ?
#
loop_
_entity_poly.entity_id
_entity_poly.type
_entity_poly.pdbx_seq_one_letter_code
_entity_poly.pdbx_strand_id
1 'polypeptide(L)'
;MFERTDEQIDAQRMPGFLDELRQAAKAGEEVRLRRVTFDEAVDLAGLRAEAAVRLVRCTFRRGASLERANLEGGLFLPGCEFHDTLNLTDARVIGPLDLSGAVLKNLALVKELEEHHKKSAPLGDRATDDESVENRDFHDRPRSQIIRRSGPALHAARLSVDGETLLAFAKVSGSVQLGGSDLCHDLDLTGLRCDGGFCLHSARLGGSLGCIAAKIRVGPTHLAFDLGNATVGGSVFFLDKTKVIGSVDLHGKVGSQIVFSNATITAETGRKAVNMENATVGGSVFFRDKTKVIGSVDLRGEVGSQIVFSNATITAETDGMAVNMENATVGGSVFFCDKTKVIGSVDLRGEVGSSVEFLNATITAEPGGKAVNMGDATVGGSVFFHDKTKVTGSVDLRGEVESNVEFSNATITAETDGMAVNMENATVGGAVLFRDKTKVLGSVNLRGEVGSSVEFSNATINAEPDGKAVDMENATVGRSVFFRDKTKVVGSVDLRGEVGSNVEFSNATINAEPDGKAVDMENATVGGSVFMLRGTTIVGSFVIYHASIGLGVFLTTFFNRTEFLGPGVPEAGKAPTAPLPLSIAGDLWMDYAEIGGPVLLHDACVDGRVSLRHAKVAGDLDLCGGIAGARKENPLRLSQEKLADFRTHWRQEFHDCQDPLRTPPEDPNEPQIADVDLRMARIGGRLWLKGQRVLGTVDLEDARIEGEANFTHGRVHGDLRLRNATIVGRVFGDETDASGPYPQVSGRVDARGAKLSELVLRVDLSEPDSGAADPTEPNEKADTPKYFRLDEAQVRSLQLMWDFRAGGPPLTVHQLQFEELLVNETPQWPEGRAGRSGSAPAAAALDAAKPSYDPWGLASARLRGSYGRCRDSAAGLLGSVRRAVLNVSRTASDATRRDRLRQALWLAVWCAGVAAAITAETPGGSLVLFVAGVYLLASWLRSEQSHRPAGERDAALKAFMRHTEFSPAFYVTVERWLRARGDDPTADDVFLGHRRRELSAKNDPPPPEESLTHGDLAELPAARRRRFGPMVRLWRWCVMDFLLGYGVRPSRMIHAFLLLLLLSWGVFLHRDSVERPLTFPAPAMSQSAWESHVRRDPNRQNANPYHTDLIGPGPEEWDAQQALFMALRVSVPIVDLFAEGDWAPSSDWIVIGGRRVIEYENYAAAAQVANLIIIPLAIAGLAGFLKRRQ
;
A
#
# COMPACT_ATOMS: atom_id res chain seq x y z
N MET A 1 -47.08 -47.19 23.38
CA MET A 1 -45.67 -46.91 23.03
C MET A 1 -44.99 -48.24 22.80
N PHE A 2 -44.32 -48.41 21.67
CA PHE A 2 -43.68 -49.67 21.31
C PHE A 2 -42.18 -49.65 21.67
N GLU A 3 -41.85 -50.08 22.89
CA GLU A 3 -40.45 -50.17 23.35
C GLU A 3 -39.95 -51.64 23.40
N ARG A 4 -38.71 -51.85 22.93
CA ARG A 4 -37.95 -53.12 23.03
C ARG A 4 -36.48 -52.75 23.33
N THR A 5 -35.81 -53.49 24.20
CA THR A 5 -34.44 -53.18 24.65
C THR A 5 -33.63 -54.45 24.87
N ASP A 6 -32.38 -54.48 24.40
CA ASP A 6 -31.42 -55.61 24.55
C ASP A 6 -31.92 -56.97 23.99
N GLU A 7 -32.73 -56.94 22.92
CA GLU A 7 -33.26 -58.15 22.27
C GLU A 7 -32.52 -58.55 20.99
N GLN A 8 -32.56 -59.84 20.66
CA GLN A 8 -32.17 -60.38 19.35
C GLN A 8 -33.42 -60.92 18.62
N ILE A 9 -33.57 -60.50 17.36
CA ILE A 9 -34.68 -60.86 16.47
C ILE A 9 -34.13 -61.70 15.31
N ASP A 10 -34.43 -63.00 15.37
CA ASP A 10 -34.07 -63.99 14.36
C ASP A 10 -35.10 -64.07 13.21
N ALA A 11 -34.80 -64.92 12.22
CA ALA A 11 -35.65 -65.16 11.05
C ALA A 11 -37.07 -65.69 11.37
N GLN A 12 -37.27 -66.36 12.51
CA GLN A 12 -38.57 -66.91 12.92
C GLN A 12 -39.43 -65.85 13.62
N ARG A 13 -38.80 -64.96 14.42
CA ARG A 13 -39.48 -63.86 15.12
C ARG A 13 -39.75 -62.65 14.20
N MET A 14 -38.97 -62.46 13.14
CA MET A 14 -39.03 -61.28 12.27
C MET A 14 -40.44 -60.94 11.72
N PRO A 15 -41.24 -61.88 11.16
CA PRO A 15 -42.49 -61.51 10.52
C PRO A 15 -43.51 -60.92 11.50
N GLY A 16 -43.72 -61.58 12.65
CA GLY A 16 -44.60 -61.09 13.70
C GLY A 16 -44.12 -59.77 14.31
N PHE A 17 -42.81 -59.61 14.48
CA PHE A 17 -42.21 -58.37 14.96
C PHE A 17 -42.47 -57.18 14.00
N LEU A 18 -42.34 -57.40 12.68
CA LEU A 18 -42.61 -56.36 11.69
C LEU A 18 -44.10 -55.99 11.65
N ASP A 19 -45.01 -56.96 11.81
CA ASP A 19 -46.45 -56.68 11.88
C ASP A 19 -46.85 -55.96 13.18
N GLU A 20 -46.26 -56.30 14.33
CA GLU A 20 -46.42 -55.54 15.58
C GLU A 20 -45.97 -54.08 15.41
N LEU A 21 -44.76 -53.87 14.87
CA LEU A 21 -44.19 -52.53 14.66
C LEU A 21 -45.02 -51.71 13.66
N ARG A 22 -45.44 -52.32 12.54
CA ARG A 22 -46.31 -51.68 11.53
C ARG A 22 -47.70 -51.36 12.08
N GLN A 23 -48.22 -52.12 13.05
CA GLN A 23 -49.47 -51.79 13.75
C GLN A 23 -49.28 -50.63 14.74
N ALA A 24 -48.22 -50.65 15.56
CA ALA A 24 -47.92 -49.58 16.51
C ALA A 24 -47.70 -48.22 15.81
N ALA A 25 -46.93 -48.20 14.72
CA ALA A 25 -46.69 -47.00 13.92
C ALA A 25 -47.97 -46.43 13.30
N LYS A 26 -48.88 -47.29 12.82
CA LYS A 26 -50.23 -46.91 12.33
C LYS A 26 -51.19 -46.47 13.44
N ALA A 27 -50.91 -46.82 14.69
CA ALA A 27 -51.68 -46.38 15.86
C ALA A 27 -51.14 -45.09 16.50
N GLY A 28 -50.19 -44.41 15.83
CA GLY A 28 -49.58 -43.17 16.32
C GLY A 28 -48.61 -43.37 17.49
N GLU A 29 -48.13 -44.59 17.75
CA GLU A 29 -47.23 -44.85 18.87
C GLU A 29 -45.77 -44.53 18.54
N GLU A 30 -45.03 -43.92 19.49
CA GLU A 30 -43.57 -43.83 19.40
C GLU A 30 -42.96 -45.24 19.37
N VAL A 31 -42.16 -45.51 18.32
CA VAL A 31 -41.41 -46.75 18.14
C VAL A 31 -40.00 -46.54 18.68
N ARG A 32 -39.63 -47.28 19.73
CA ARG A 32 -38.38 -47.08 20.48
C ARG A 32 -37.62 -48.39 20.67
N LEU A 33 -36.59 -48.59 19.86
CA LEU A 33 -35.76 -49.80 19.89
C LEU A 33 -34.35 -49.43 20.37
N ARG A 34 -33.83 -50.15 21.37
CA ARG A 34 -32.54 -49.84 22.02
C ARG A 34 -31.66 -51.07 22.10
N ARG A 35 -30.48 -51.04 21.48
CA ARG A 35 -29.53 -52.16 21.46
C ARG A 35 -30.14 -53.48 20.94
N VAL A 36 -31.13 -53.39 20.04
CA VAL A 36 -31.77 -54.55 19.42
C VAL A 36 -30.94 -55.03 18.23
N THR A 37 -30.73 -56.34 18.10
CA THR A 37 -30.01 -56.96 16.96
C THR A 37 -30.98 -57.68 16.05
N PHE A 38 -30.90 -57.41 14.75
CA PHE A 38 -31.64 -58.08 13.68
C PHE A 38 -30.71 -58.96 12.86
N ASP A 39 -30.96 -60.27 12.85
CA ASP A 39 -30.16 -61.24 12.07
C ASP A 39 -30.55 -61.26 10.58
N GLU A 40 -31.81 -60.96 10.27
CA GLU A 40 -32.34 -60.88 8.91
C GLU A 40 -32.58 -59.43 8.44
N ALA A 41 -32.87 -59.26 7.15
CA ALA A 41 -33.12 -57.95 6.55
C ALA A 41 -34.43 -57.33 7.06
N VAL A 42 -34.40 -56.05 7.44
CA VAL A 42 -35.56 -55.35 8.01
C VAL A 42 -36.28 -54.56 6.92
N ASP A 43 -37.42 -55.07 6.45
CA ASP A 43 -38.28 -54.38 5.49
C ASP A 43 -39.35 -53.52 6.18
N LEU A 44 -39.22 -52.22 6.03
CA LEU A 44 -40.17 -51.18 6.46
C LEU A 44 -40.53 -50.27 5.26
N ALA A 45 -40.47 -50.78 4.03
CA ALA A 45 -40.92 -50.03 2.85
C ALA A 45 -42.40 -49.63 2.99
N GLY A 46 -42.71 -48.38 2.64
CA GLY A 46 -44.06 -47.81 2.78
C GLY A 46 -44.55 -47.63 4.23
N LEU A 47 -43.68 -47.75 5.24
CA LEU A 47 -44.03 -47.50 6.64
C LEU A 47 -44.60 -46.09 6.81
N ARG A 48 -45.70 -45.96 7.56
CA ARG A 48 -46.25 -44.69 8.00
C ARG A 48 -46.19 -44.62 9.52
N ALA A 49 -45.62 -43.54 10.04
CA ALA A 49 -45.53 -43.28 11.47
C ALA A 49 -45.78 -41.79 11.74
N GLU A 50 -46.82 -41.49 12.50
CA GLU A 50 -47.13 -40.12 12.95
C GLU A 50 -46.14 -39.70 14.07
N ALA A 51 -45.83 -40.63 14.98
CA ALA A 51 -44.85 -40.44 16.04
C ALA A 51 -43.41 -40.81 15.60
N ALA A 52 -42.43 -40.37 16.39
CA ALA A 52 -41.01 -40.59 16.12
C ALA A 52 -40.62 -42.07 16.08
N VAL A 53 -39.74 -42.42 15.14
CA VAL A 53 -39.06 -43.74 15.09
C VAL A 53 -37.65 -43.57 15.64
N ARG A 54 -37.36 -44.19 16.79
CA ARG A 54 -36.09 -44.08 17.51
C ARG A 54 -35.40 -45.44 17.65
N LEU A 55 -34.40 -45.69 16.83
CA LEU A 55 -33.54 -46.87 16.85
C LEU A 55 -32.17 -46.42 17.40
N VAL A 56 -31.82 -46.83 18.61
CA VAL A 56 -30.61 -46.34 19.30
C VAL A 56 -29.64 -47.49 19.53
N ARG A 57 -28.47 -47.42 18.90
CA ARG A 57 -27.42 -48.46 18.96
C ARG A 57 -27.91 -49.88 18.58
N CYS A 58 -28.87 -49.98 17.67
CA CYS A 58 -29.34 -51.26 17.12
C CYS A 58 -28.40 -51.77 16.02
N THR A 59 -28.41 -53.08 15.75
CA THR A 59 -27.53 -53.72 14.75
C THR A 59 -28.35 -54.47 13.69
N PHE A 60 -28.12 -54.18 12.41
CA PHE A 60 -28.83 -54.76 11.26
C PHE A 60 -27.87 -55.58 10.41
N ARG A 61 -27.86 -56.91 10.58
CA ARG A 61 -26.86 -57.79 9.93
C ARG A 61 -27.05 -57.97 8.42
N ARG A 62 -28.22 -57.62 7.89
CA ARG A 62 -28.55 -57.70 6.45
C ARG A 62 -29.24 -56.44 5.92
N GLY A 63 -28.90 -55.29 6.50
CA GLY A 63 -29.42 -53.98 6.09
C GLY A 63 -30.88 -53.72 6.49
N ALA A 64 -31.41 -52.59 6.04
CA ALA A 64 -32.79 -52.19 6.26
C ALA A 64 -33.34 -51.34 5.11
N SER A 65 -34.62 -51.49 4.79
CA SER A 65 -35.32 -50.68 3.79
C SER A 65 -36.44 -49.87 4.44
N LEU A 66 -36.45 -48.58 4.17
CA LEU A 66 -37.53 -47.62 4.47
C LEU A 66 -37.97 -46.90 3.17
N GLU A 67 -37.84 -47.56 2.02
CA GLU A 67 -38.24 -47.03 0.72
C GLU A 67 -39.69 -46.53 0.75
N ARG A 68 -39.94 -45.28 0.33
CA ARG A 68 -41.27 -44.63 0.35
C ARG A 68 -41.96 -44.61 1.73
N ALA A 69 -41.20 -44.68 2.83
CA ALA A 69 -41.75 -44.43 4.16
C ALA A 69 -42.16 -42.95 4.32
N ASN A 70 -43.18 -42.67 5.14
CA ASN A 70 -43.60 -41.32 5.54
C ASN A 70 -43.58 -41.23 7.07
N LEU A 71 -42.61 -40.50 7.61
CA LEU A 71 -42.27 -40.45 9.03
C LEU A 71 -42.42 -39.02 9.56
N GLU A 72 -43.54 -38.73 10.21
CA GLU A 72 -43.89 -37.35 10.58
C GLU A 72 -43.09 -36.90 11.82
N GLY A 73 -43.03 -37.73 12.86
CA GLY A 73 -42.25 -37.46 14.08
C GLY A 73 -40.72 -37.60 13.97
N GLY A 74 -40.17 -37.82 12.76
CA GLY A 74 -38.72 -37.94 12.52
C GLY A 74 -38.14 -39.36 12.70
N LEU A 75 -36.91 -39.53 12.21
CA LEU A 75 -36.17 -40.79 12.16
C LEU A 75 -34.82 -40.66 12.86
N PHE A 76 -34.69 -41.26 14.04
CA PHE A 76 -33.48 -41.23 14.86
C PHE A 76 -32.82 -42.60 14.86
N LEU A 77 -31.61 -42.68 14.32
CA LEU A 77 -30.77 -43.88 14.17
C LEU A 77 -29.41 -43.80 14.93
N PRO A 78 -29.24 -43.03 16.03
CA PRO A 78 -27.91 -42.70 16.54
C PRO A 78 -27.14 -43.91 17.07
N GLY A 79 -25.90 -44.03 16.60
CA GLY A 79 -24.99 -45.13 16.91
C GLY A 79 -25.43 -46.50 16.40
N CYS A 80 -26.44 -46.61 15.53
CA CYS A 80 -26.84 -47.88 14.92
C CYS A 80 -25.77 -48.41 13.96
N GLU A 81 -25.67 -49.73 13.84
CA GLU A 81 -24.75 -50.40 12.93
C GLU A 81 -25.53 -51.20 11.87
N PHE A 82 -25.26 -50.91 10.60
CA PHE A 82 -25.83 -51.61 9.45
C PHE A 82 -24.69 -52.34 8.72
N HIS A 83 -24.81 -53.65 8.55
CA HIS A 83 -23.78 -54.47 7.87
C HIS A 83 -23.99 -54.53 6.34
N ASP A 84 -25.18 -54.17 5.88
CA ASP A 84 -25.56 -54.01 4.48
C ASP A 84 -26.36 -52.70 4.33
N THR A 85 -26.69 -52.35 3.08
CA THR A 85 -27.37 -51.13 2.64
C THR A 85 -28.51 -50.66 3.54
N LEU A 86 -28.49 -49.38 3.91
CA LEU A 86 -29.66 -48.64 4.39
C LEU A 86 -30.34 -47.95 3.19
N ASN A 87 -31.55 -48.37 2.84
CA ASN A 87 -32.34 -47.78 1.76
C ASN A 87 -33.41 -46.81 2.32
N LEU A 88 -33.36 -45.56 1.90
CA LEU A 88 -34.26 -44.44 2.21
C LEU A 88 -34.76 -43.76 0.92
N THR A 89 -34.70 -44.46 -0.22
CA THR A 89 -35.11 -43.94 -1.54
C THR A 89 -36.60 -43.56 -1.56
N ASP A 90 -36.93 -42.41 -2.14
CA ASP A 90 -38.28 -41.82 -2.17
C ASP A 90 -38.95 -41.66 -0.78
N ALA A 91 -38.22 -41.74 0.33
CA ALA A 91 -38.77 -41.59 1.67
C ALA A 91 -39.01 -40.12 2.01
N ARG A 92 -39.99 -39.86 2.89
CA ARG A 92 -40.27 -38.53 3.46
C ARG A 92 -40.18 -38.57 4.98
N VAL A 93 -39.43 -37.64 5.56
CA VAL A 93 -39.24 -37.47 7.00
C VAL A 93 -39.56 -36.01 7.35
N ILE A 94 -40.65 -35.74 8.08
CA ILE A 94 -41.04 -34.35 8.40
C ILE A 94 -40.23 -33.83 9.60
N GLY A 95 -39.97 -34.68 10.59
CA GLY A 95 -39.02 -34.41 11.66
C GLY A 95 -37.55 -34.58 11.23
N PRO A 96 -36.60 -34.51 12.19
CA PRO A 96 -35.17 -34.68 11.91
C PRO A 96 -34.81 -36.09 11.41
N LEU A 97 -33.72 -36.18 10.65
CA LEU A 97 -33.03 -37.42 10.30
C LEU A 97 -31.66 -37.46 11.00
N ASP A 98 -31.56 -38.25 12.08
CA ASP A 98 -30.35 -38.37 12.90
C ASP A 98 -29.65 -39.71 12.66
N LEU A 99 -28.52 -39.70 11.95
CA LEU A 99 -27.61 -40.83 11.72
C LEU A 99 -26.30 -40.69 12.55
N SER A 100 -26.31 -39.88 13.62
CA SER A 100 -25.10 -39.51 14.34
C SER A 100 -24.37 -40.72 14.94
N GLY A 101 -23.09 -40.87 14.64
CA GLY A 101 -22.25 -41.98 15.07
C GLY A 101 -22.61 -43.34 14.47
N ALA A 102 -23.54 -43.40 13.51
CA ALA A 102 -23.94 -44.66 12.87
C ALA A 102 -22.78 -45.28 12.06
N VAL A 103 -22.81 -46.61 11.93
CA VAL A 103 -21.79 -47.39 11.22
C VAL A 103 -22.45 -48.11 10.05
N LEU A 104 -22.26 -47.58 8.84
CA LEU A 104 -22.87 -48.07 7.59
C LEU A 104 -21.82 -48.83 6.78
N LYS A 105 -21.87 -50.16 6.80
CA LYS A 105 -20.97 -51.03 6.05
C LYS A 105 -21.63 -51.53 4.76
N ASN A 106 -20.82 -51.86 3.77
CA ASN A 106 -21.25 -52.71 2.66
C ASN A 106 -20.62 -54.11 2.80
N LEU A 107 -21.45 -55.13 3.04
CA LEU A 107 -21.04 -56.50 3.34
C LEU A 107 -20.24 -57.18 2.21
N ALA A 108 -20.45 -56.77 0.95
CA ALA A 108 -19.68 -57.28 -0.18
C ALA A 108 -18.19 -56.89 -0.06
N LEU A 109 -17.91 -55.64 0.33
CA LEU A 109 -16.56 -55.10 0.50
C LEU A 109 -15.82 -55.79 1.66
N VAL A 110 -16.53 -56.10 2.76
CA VAL A 110 -15.95 -56.74 3.96
C VAL A 110 -15.48 -58.17 3.66
N LYS A 111 -16.28 -58.97 2.93
CA LYS A 111 -15.92 -60.37 2.63
C LYS A 111 -14.71 -60.48 1.70
N GLU A 112 -14.65 -59.68 0.63
CA GLU A 112 -13.48 -59.68 -0.26
C GLU A 112 -12.21 -59.24 0.49
N LEU A 113 -12.29 -58.24 1.38
CA LEU A 113 -11.15 -57.80 2.20
C LEU A 113 -10.73 -58.83 3.26
N GLU A 114 -11.67 -59.56 3.87
CA GLU A 114 -11.33 -60.63 4.81
C GLU A 114 -10.68 -61.84 4.12
N GLU A 115 -11.18 -62.27 2.95
CA GLU A 115 -10.56 -63.36 2.19
C GLU A 115 -9.16 -62.98 1.67
N HIS A 116 -8.95 -61.70 1.33
CA HIS A 116 -7.63 -61.22 0.93
C HIS A 116 -6.65 -61.14 2.12
N HIS A 117 -7.09 -60.66 3.29
CA HIS A 117 -6.26 -60.67 4.52
C HIS A 117 -5.96 -62.08 5.03
N LYS A 118 -6.91 -63.02 4.94
CA LYS A 118 -6.70 -64.44 5.31
C LYS A 118 -5.64 -65.15 4.44
N LYS A 119 -5.31 -64.59 3.27
CA LYS A 119 -4.19 -65.03 2.42
C LYS A 119 -2.86 -64.30 2.70
N SER A 120 -2.84 -63.32 3.61
CA SER A 120 -1.66 -62.47 3.88
C SER A 120 -1.48 -62.21 5.39
N ALA A 121 -0.99 -63.21 6.13
CA ALA A 121 -0.63 -63.08 7.54
C ALA A 121 0.45 -64.11 7.95
N PRO A 122 1.26 -63.85 9.00
CA PRO A 122 1.62 -62.55 9.60
C PRO A 122 3.16 -62.33 9.64
N LEU A 123 3.62 -61.10 9.91
CA LEU A 123 5.03 -60.86 10.22
C LEU A 123 5.23 -59.61 11.11
N GLY A 124 5.66 -59.84 12.35
CA GLY A 124 6.38 -58.86 13.19
C GLY A 124 5.55 -57.79 13.93
N ASP A 125 5.38 -57.96 15.24
CA ASP A 125 5.06 -56.83 16.13
C ASP A 125 6.21 -55.82 16.18
N ARG A 126 5.88 -54.54 16.02
CA ARG A 126 6.45 -53.43 16.81
C ARG A 126 5.64 -52.15 16.65
N ALA A 127 5.13 -51.64 17.77
CA ALA A 127 4.59 -50.30 17.85
C ALA A 127 5.72 -49.30 18.17
N THR A 128 5.78 -48.21 17.40
CA THR A 128 6.49 -46.97 17.73
C THR A 128 5.73 -45.82 17.09
N ASP A 129 5.26 -44.87 17.89
CA ASP A 129 4.68 -43.62 17.41
C ASP A 129 5.78 -42.67 16.92
N ASP A 130 5.63 -42.09 15.73
CA ASP A 130 6.27 -40.82 15.36
C ASP A 130 5.48 -40.12 14.24
N GLU A 131 5.39 -38.79 14.27
CA GLU A 131 4.73 -37.95 13.26
C GLU A 131 5.77 -37.23 12.37
N SER A 132 6.47 -37.98 11.52
CA SER A 132 7.33 -37.35 10.49
C SER A 132 7.52 -38.24 9.24
N VAL A 133 8.17 -37.67 8.21
CA VAL A 133 8.45 -38.22 6.88
C VAL A 133 7.24 -38.30 5.93
N GLU A 134 7.14 -37.26 5.09
CA GLU A 134 6.41 -37.32 3.82
C GLU A 134 7.13 -38.22 2.79
N ASN A 135 6.41 -38.61 1.74
CA ASN A 135 6.96 -38.97 0.43
C ASN A 135 7.88 -40.21 0.34
N ARG A 136 7.27 -41.40 0.22
CA ARG A 136 7.81 -42.55 -0.53
C ARG A 136 6.71 -43.26 -1.30
N ASP A 137 7.05 -43.76 -2.49
CA ASP A 137 6.12 -44.37 -3.43
C ASP A 137 5.40 -45.59 -2.85
N PHE A 138 4.10 -45.44 -2.59
CA PHE A 138 3.23 -46.57 -2.28
C PHE A 138 2.54 -47.02 -3.56
N HIS A 139 3.01 -48.13 -4.13
CA HIS A 139 2.37 -48.72 -5.32
C HIS A 139 0.89 -49.02 -5.04
N ASP A 140 0.01 -48.36 -5.80
CA ASP A 140 -1.40 -48.71 -5.89
C ASP A 140 -1.59 -50.10 -6.54
N ARG A 141 -2.82 -50.63 -6.45
CA ARG A 141 -3.28 -52.01 -6.69
C ARG A 141 -3.09 -52.86 -5.42
N PRO A 142 -4.16 -53.16 -4.65
CA PRO A 142 -5.47 -53.54 -5.18
C PRO A 142 -6.67 -52.67 -4.75
N ARG A 143 -6.54 -51.77 -3.76
CA ARG A 143 -7.70 -51.07 -3.14
C ARG A 143 -8.53 -50.25 -4.15
N SER A 144 -7.88 -49.59 -5.11
CA SER A 144 -8.54 -48.76 -6.12
C SER A 144 -9.50 -49.52 -7.05
N GLN A 145 -9.33 -50.84 -7.25
CA GLN A 145 -10.28 -51.65 -8.04
C GLN A 145 -11.49 -52.11 -7.23
N ILE A 146 -11.36 -52.30 -5.91
CA ILE A 146 -12.44 -52.78 -5.03
C ILE A 146 -13.55 -51.72 -4.89
N ILE A 147 -13.16 -50.44 -4.80
CA ILE A 147 -14.08 -49.30 -4.65
C ILE A 147 -15.04 -49.17 -5.86
N ARG A 148 -14.64 -49.65 -7.05
CA ARG A 148 -15.51 -49.68 -8.24
C ARG A 148 -16.64 -50.73 -8.19
N ARG A 149 -16.74 -51.54 -7.13
CA ARG A 149 -17.74 -52.63 -7.00
C ARG A 149 -18.67 -52.52 -5.78
N SER A 150 -18.41 -51.62 -4.83
CA SER A 150 -19.31 -51.44 -3.69
C SER A 150 -20.59 -50.69 -4.08
N GLY A 151 -21.74 -51.30 -3.84
CA GLY A 151 -23.01 -50.57 -3.82
C GLY A 151 -23.04 -49.49 -2.71
N PRO A 152 -24.04 -48.60 -2.72
CA PRO A 152 -24.22 -47.59 -1.67
C PRO A 152 -24.36 -48.27 -0.31
N ALA A 153 -23.74 -47.68 0.72
CA ALA A 153 -24.00 -48.04 2.12
C ALA A 153 -25.22 -47.26 2.67
N LEU A 154 -25.45 -46.06 2.13
CA LEU A 154 -26.68 -45.27 2.28
C LEU A 154 -27.23 -44.93 0.90
N HIS A 155 -28.38 -45.51 0.54
CA HIS A 155 -29.12 -45.19 -0.68
C HIS A 155 -30.35 -44.37 -0.32
N ALA A 156 -30.26 -43.05 -0.42
CA ALA A 156 -31.28 -42.08 -0.03
C ALA A 156 -31.59 -41.13 -1.20
N ALA A 157 -31.75 -41.68 -2.41
CA ALA A 157 -32.03 -40.89 -3.60
C ALA A 157 -33.47 -40.35 -3.56
N ARG A 158 -33.64 -39.07 -3.87
CA ARG A 158 -34.94 -38.34 -3.74
C ARG A 158 -35.55 -38.45 -2.33
N LEU A 159 -34.71 -38.48 -1.30
CA LEU A 159 -35.14 -38.35 0.09
C LEU A 159 -35.69 -36.94 0.31
N SER A 160 -36.82 -36.81 0.99
CA SER A 160 -37.35 -35.53 1.47
C SER A 160 -37.20 -35.47 2.99
N VAL A 161 -36.51 -34.45 3.50
CA VAL A 161 -36.40 -34.17 4.93
C VAL A 161 -36.83 -32.73 5.21
N ASP A 162 -37.92 -32.55 5.93
CA ASP A 162 -38.41 -31.21 6.28
C ASP A 162 -37.68 -30.67 7.54
N GLY A 163 -36.99 -31.53 8.31
CA GLY A 163 -36.12 -31.17 9.46
C GLY A 163 -34.61 -31.20 9.17
N GLU A 164 -33.79 -31.14 10.23
CA GLU A 164 -32.32 -31.27 10.19
C GLU A 164 -31.86 -32.66 9.72
N THR A 165 -30.74 -32.74 9.00
CA THR A 165 -30.11 -34.01 8.61
C THR A 165 -28.69 -34.12 9.15
N LEU A 166 -28.46 -35.07 10.07
CA LEU A 166 -27.21 -35.23 10.82
C LEU A 166 -26.52 -36.56 10.46
N LEU A 167 -25.29 -36.51 9.95
CA LEU A 167 -24.39 -37.66 9.81
C LEU A 167 -23.12 -37.50 10.68
N ALA A 168 -23.20 -36.68 11.72
CA ALA A 168 -22.09 -36.35 12.61
C ALA A 168 -21.42 -37.61 13.17
N PHE A 169 -20.10 -37.72 13.03
CA PHE A 169 -19.25 -38.83 13.47
C PHE A 169 -19.60 -40.22 12.89
N ALA A 170 -20.47 -40.29 11.87
CA ALA A 170 -20.82 -41.53 11.21
C ALA A 170 -19.60 -42.15 10.48
N LYS A 171 -19.64 -43.47 10.27
CA LYS A 171 -18.60 -44.25 9.61
C LYS A 171 -19.21 -45.06 8.47
N VAL A 172 -18.86 -44.73 7.24
CA VAL A 172 -19.45 -45.30 6.01
C VAL A 172 -18.34 -45.99 5.20
N SER A 173 -18.50 -47.27 4.90
CA SER A 173 -17.51 -48.07 4.14
C SER A 173 -17.90 -48.29 2.66
N GLY A 174 -18.64 -47.34 2.10
CA GLY A 174 -19.22 -47.37 0.76
C GLY A 174 -19.76 -45.98 0.41
N SER A 175 -20.48 -45.83 -0.70
CA SER A 175 -21.00 -44.51 -1.09
C SER A 175 -22.24 -44.08 -0.30
N VAL A 176 -22.40 -42.77 -0.14
CA VAL A 176 -23.63 -42.09 0.30
C VAL A 176 -24.27 -41.45 -0.92
N GLN A 177 -25.50 -41.86 -1.23
CA GLN A 177 -26.26 -41.36 -2.38
C GLN A 177 -27.47 -40.57 -1.88
N LEU A 178 -27.37 -39.24 -1.91
CA LEU A 178 -28.43 -38.28 -1.60
C LEU A 178 -28.90 -37.51 -2.86
N GLY A 179 -28.56 -38.00 -4.06
CA GLY A 179 -28.92 -37.36 -5.32
C GLY A 179 -30.42 -37.13 -5.48
N GLY A 180 -30.79 -35.93 -5.92
CA GLY A 180 -32.18 -35.48 -6.12
C GLY A 180 -33.01 -35.29 -4.85
N SER A 181 -32.38 -35.30 -3.66
CA SER A 181 -33.06 -35.10 -2.38
C SER A 181 -33.47 -33.64 -2.15
N ASP A 182 -34.49 -33.41 -1.32
CA ASP A 182 -34.92 -32.08 -0.88
C ASP A 182 -34.80 -32.02 0.66
N LEU A 183 -33.76 -31.33 1.14
CA LEU A 183 -33.38 -31.23 2.55
C LEU A 183 -33.62 -29.78 3.00
N CYS A 184 -34.66 -29.53 3.79
CA CYS A 184 -35.11 -28.15 4.05
C CYS A 184 -34.18 -27.34 4.96
N HIS A 185 -33.37 -28.01 5.78
CA HIS A 185 -32.47 -27.39 6.78
C HIS A 185 -30.99 -27.73 6.48
N ASP A 186 -30.12 -27.60 7.48
CA ASP A 186 -28.68 -27.88 7.37
C ASP A 186 -28.38 -29.39 7.24
N LEU A 187 -27.24 -29.69 6.62
CA LEU A 187 -26.67 -31.03 6.49
C LEU A 187 -25.30 -31.09 7.21
N ASP A 188 -25.29 -31.71 8.40
CA ASP A 188 -24.09 -31.80 9.24
C ASP A 188 -23.32 -33.11 8.99
N LEU A 189 -22.07 -32.97 8.51
CA LEU A 189 -21.12 -34.05 8.28
C LEU A 189 -19.93 -34.00 9.27
N THR A 190 -20.07 -33.29 10.40
CA THR A 190 -19.01 -33.09 11.41
C THR A 190 -18.38 -34.41 11.85
N GLY A 191 -17.08 -34.60 11.61
CA GLY A 191 -16.33 -35.79 11.99
C GLY A 191 -16.67 -37.07 11.19
N LEU A 192 -17.50 -36.97 10.13
CA LEU A 192 -17.84 -38.06 9.22
C LEU A 192 -16.58 -38.77 8.71
N ARG A 193 -16.64 -40.10 8.58
CA ARG A 193 -15.62 -40.91 7.91
C ARG A 193 -16.29 -41.73 6.80
N CYS A 194 -16.06 -41.37 5.55
CA CYS A 194 -16.66 -42.02 4.38
C CYS A 194 -15.54 -42.54 3.48
N ASP A 195 -15.26 -43.84 3.52
CA ASP A 195 -14.31 -44.50 2.61
C ASP A 195 -15.05 -44.93 1.32
N GLY A 196 -15.81 -43.98 0.74
CA GLY A 196 -16.61 -44.06 -0.48
C GLY A 196 -17.13 -42.67 -0.88
N GLY A 197 -17.73 -42.55 -2.08
CA GLY A 197 -18.15 -41.24 -2.62
C GLY A 197 -19.40 -40.68 -1.94
N PHE A 198 -19.45 -39.35 -1.79
CA PHE A 198 -20.59 -38.63 -1.23
C PHE A 198 -21.28 -37.80 -2.33
N CYS A 199 -22.53 -38.13 -2.64
CA CYS A 199 -23.26 -37.58 -3.79
C CYS A 199 -24.51 -36.81 -3.37
N LEU A 200 -24.55 -35.52 -3.71
CA LEU A 200 -25.68 -34.59 -3.59
C LEU A 200 -26.18 -34.14 -4.98
N HIS A 201 -25.93 -34.92 -6.04
CA HIS A 201 -26.24 -34.52 -7.41
C HIS A 201 -27.72 -34.16 -7.60
N SER A 202 -27.99 -32.94 -8.08
CA SER A 202 -29.30 -32.30 -8.24
C SER A 202 -30.14 -32.24 -6.95
N ALA A 203 -29.51 -32.33 -5.78
CA ALA A 203 -30.18 -32.15 -4.50
C ALA A 203 -30.44 -30.66 -4.21
N ARG A 204 -31.40 -30.43 -3.32
CA ARG A 204 -31.68 -29.13 -2.71
C ARG A 204 -31.38 -29.20 -1.24
N LEU A 205 -30.70 -28.17 -0.75
CA LEU A 205 -30.38 -27.97 0.64
C LEU A 205 -30.81 -26.54 1.01
N GLY A 206 -31.89 -26.39 1.76
CA GLY A 206 -32.38 -25.07 2.17
C GLY A 206 -31.40 -24.34 3.09
N GLY A 207 -30.72 -25.11 3.95
CA GLY A 207 -29.69 -24.63 4.86
C GLY A 207 -28.27 -24.67 4.28
N SER A 208 -27.29 -24.85 5.16
CA SER A 208 -25.86 -24.95 4.89
C SER A 208 -25.34 -26.39 4.95
N LEU A 209 -24.21 -26.64 4.28
CA LEU A 209 -23.47 -27.91 4.31
C LEU A 209 -22.24 -27.79 5.22
N GLY A 210 -22.21 -28.58 6.31
CA GLY A 210 -21.15 -28.54 7.32
C GLY A 210 -20.19 -29.73 7.26
N CYS A 211 -19.02 -29.57 6.61
CA CYS A 211 -17.93 -30.55 6.60
C CYS A 211 -16.82 -30.15 7.60
N ILE A 212 -17.04 -30.34 8.89
CA ILE A 212 -16.07 -30.01 9.96
C ILE A 212 -15.27 -31.27 10.36
N ALA A 213 -13.94 -31.26 10.26
CA ALA A 213 -13.08 -32.42 10.55
C ALA A 213 -13.42 -33.75 9.84
N ALA A 214 -14.20 -33.68 8.74
CA ALA A 214 -14.69 -34.81 7.96
C ALA A 214 -13.57 -35.48 7.14
N LYS A 215 -13.73 -36.76 6.81
CA LYS A 215 -12.74 -37.55 6.08
C LYS A 215 -13.42 -38.39 5.00
N ILE A 216 -13.30 -37.97 3.74
CA ILE A 216 -13.98 -38.59 2.60
C ILE A 216 -12.94 -39.10 1.61
N ARG A 217 -13.04 -40.36 1.18
CA ARG A 217 -11.98 -41.05 0.41
C ARG A 217 -12.54 -42.03 -0.60
N VAL A 218 -12.23 -41.80 -1.87
CA VAL A 218 -12.54 -42.72 -2.98
C VAL A 218 -11.28 -43.15 -3.73
N GLY A 219 -10.22 -42.36 -3.59
CA GLY A 219 -8.97 -42.49 -4.34
C GLY A 219 -8.76 -41.26 -5.23
N PRO A 220 -7.50 -40.89 -5.52
CA PRO A 220 -7.17 -39.63 -6.20
C PRO A 220 -7.77 -39.52 -7.61
N THR A 221 -8.06 -40.66 -8.24
CA THR A 221 -8.60 -40.78 -9.61
C THR A 221 -10.12 -40.67 -9.71
N HIS A 222 -10.82 -40.41 -8.60
CA HIS A 222 -12.26 -40.53 -8.48
C HIS A 222 -12.93 -39.30 -7.84
N LEU A 223 -14.20 -39.08 -8.19
CA LEU A 223 -15.05 -38.05 -7.57
C LEU A 223 -15.40 -38.48 -6.15
N ALA A 224 -14.98 -37.68 -5.17
CA ALA A 224 -15.19 -37.96 -3.75
C ALA A 224 -16.37 -37.21 -3.15
N PHE A 225 -16.64 -36.00 -3.66
CA PHE A 225 -17.75 -35.17 -3.23
C PHE A 225 -18.41 -34.52 -4.46
N ASP A 226 -19.70 -34.76 -4.68
CA ASP A 226 -20.45 -34.27 -5.85
C ASP A 226 -21.61 -33.36 -5.44
N LEU A 227 -21.49 -32.06 -5.73
CA LEU A 227 -22.56 -31.06 -5.63
C LEU A 227 -23.14 -30.66 -7.00
N GLY A 228 -22.72 -31.29 -8.10
CA GLY A 228 -23.64 -31.91 -9.06
C GLY A 228 -24.93 -31.22 -9.50
N ASN A 229 -24.97 -29.95 -9.90
CA ASN A 229 -26.19 -29.17 -10.19
C ASN A 229 -27.12 -28.97 -8.97
N ALA A 230 -26.59 -29.12 -7.75
CA ALA A 230 -27.32 -28.90 -6.52
C ALA A 230 -27.59 -27.41 -6.27
N THR A 231 -28.55 -27.14 -5.38
CA THR A 231 -28.82 -25.79 -4.86
C THR A 231 -28.72 -25.79 -3.35
N VAL A 232 -27.73 -25.08 -2.81
CA VAL A 232 -27.52 -24.82 -1.38
C VAL A 232 -27.96 -23.39 -1.09
N GLY A 233 -28.98 -23.20 -0.26
CA GLY A 233 -29.48 -21.87 0.11
C GLY A 233 -28.52 -21.11 1.02
N GLY A 234 -27.89 -21.83 1.96
CA GLY A 234 -26.87 -21.31 2.86
C GLY A 234 -25.46 -21.33 2.27
N SER A 235 -24.50 -21.79 3.08
CA SER A 235 -23.07 -21.85 2.76
C SER A 235 -22.55 -23.28 2.65
N VAL A 236 -21.37 -23.45 2.03
CA VAL A 236 -20.63 -24.73 2.01
C VAL A 236 -19.34 -24.57 2.80
N PHE A 237 -19.19 -25.34 3.88
CA PHE A 237 -18.08 -25.23 4.83
C PHE A 237 -17.21 -26.49 4.85
N PHE A 238 -15.92 -26.37 4.57
CA PHE A 238 -14.89 -27.40 4.77
C PHE A 238 -13.88 -26.92 5.81
N LEU A 239 -14.07 -27.29 7.08
CA LEU A 239 -13.37 -26.72 8.24
C LEU A 239 -12.51 -27.75 9.00
N ASP A 240 -11.64 -27.27 9.88
CA ASP A 240 -10.95 -28.05 10.94
C ASP A 240 -10.31 -29.37 10.51
N LYS A 241 -9.33 -29.30 9.60
CA LYS A 241 -8.57 -30.48 9.13
C LYS A 241 -9.43 -31.51 8.39
N THR A 242 -10.56 -31.08 7.80
CA THR A 242 -11.32 -31.90 6.84
C THR A 242 -10.41 -32.35 5.69
N LYS A 243 -10.48 -33.65 5.34
CA LYS A 243 -9.63 -34.27 4.31
C LYS A 243 -10.46 -34.98 3.25
N VAL A 244 -10.25 -34.64 1.98
CA VAL A 244 -10.86 -35.30 0.83
C VAL A 244 -9.78 -35.92 -0.06
N ILE A 245 -9.95 -37.20 -0.41
CA ILE A 245 -9.05 -37.93 -1.34
C ILE A 245 -9.86 -38.40 -2.54
N GLY A 246 -9.59 -37.77 -3.68
CA GLY A 246 -10.46 -37.66 -4.85
C GLY A 246 -10.87 -36.20 -5.08
N SER A 247 -11.52 -35.91 -6.20
CA SER A 247 -11.97 -34.56 -6.54
C SER A 247 -13.22 -34.14 -5.75
N VAL A 248 -13.37 -32.82 -5.57
CA VAL A 248 -14.55 -32.14 -5.04
C VAL A 248 -15.18 -31.36 -6.18
N ASP A 249 -16.38 -31.72 -6.58
CA ASP A 249 -17.14 -31.04 -7.63
C ASP A 249 -18.26 -30.20 -7.01
N LEU A 250 -18.28 -28.91 -7.36
CA LEU A 250 -19.13 -27.86 -6.81
C LEU A 250 -19.89 -27.11 -7.92
N HIS A 251 -20.00 -27.68 -9.13
CA HIS A 251 -20.87 -27.12 -10.17
C HIS A 251 -22.32 -27.08 -9.66
N GLY A 252 -22.86 -25.89 -9.42
CA GLY A 252 -24.14 -25.74 -8.71
C GLY A 252 -24.33 -24.32 -8.20
N LYS A 253 -25.34 -24.12 -7.36
CA LYS A 253 -25.67 -22.80 -6.79
C LYS A 253 -25.51 -22.80 -5.27
N VAL A 254 -24.74 -21.84 -4.76
CA VAL A 254 -24.55 -21.59 -3.33
C VAL A 254 -25.02 -20.17 -3.04
N GLY A 255 -26.11 -20.02 -2.28
CA GLY A 255 -26.74 -18.72 -2.01
C GLY A 255 -25.86 -17.78 -1.18
N SER A 256 -24.99 -18.34 -0.34
CA SER A 256 -24.01 -17.59 0.47
C SER A 256 -22.56 -17.85 0.01
N GLN A 257 -21.71 -18.46 0.86
CA GLN A 257 -20.26 -18.54 0.66
C GLN A 257 -19.75 -19.98 0.60
N ILE A 258 -18.56 -20.17 0.01
CA ILE A 258 -17.80 -21.43 0.05
C ILE A 258 -16.52 -21.19 0.85
N VAL A 259 -16.27 -21.99 1.89
CA VAL A 259 -15.15 -21.77 2.83
C VAL A 259 -14.34 -23.05 3.03
N PHE A 260 -13.06 -23.00 2.68
CA PHE A 260 -12.06 -24.00 3.02
C PHE A 260 -11.11 -23.44 4.08
N SER A 261 -11.32 -23.76 5.36
CA SER A 261 -10.40 -23.43 6.47
C SER A 261 -9.63 -24.67 6.87
N ASN A 262 -8.29 -24.63 6.77
CA ASN A 262 -7.41 -25.71 7.25
C ASN A 262 -7.76 -27.08 6.62
N ALA A 263 -8.30 -27.07 5.39
CA ALA A 263 -8.74 -28.28 4.68
C ALA A 263 -7.56 -28.95 3.94
N THR A 264 -7.73 -30.19 3.51
CA THR A 264 -6.79 -30.87 2.62
C THR A 264 -7.55 -31.62 1.53
N ILE A 265 -7.41 -31.21 0.28
CA ILE A 265 -8.02 -31.84 -0.89
C ILE A 265 -6.90 -32.42 -1.76
N THR A 266 -7.06 -33.64 -2.24
CA THR A 266 -6.02 -34.36 -2.99
C THR A 266 -6.64 -35.22 -4.08
N ALA A 267 -6.57 -34.72 -5.32
CA ALA A 267 -6.84 -35.50 -6.52
C ALA A 267 -5.52 -36.09 -7.09
N GLU A 268 -5.64 -36.84 -8.18
CA GLU A 268 -4.48 -37.22 -9.01
C GLU A 268 -3.90 -35.96 -9.68
N THR A 269 -2.58 -35.93 -9.84
CA THR A 269 -1.88 -34.86 -10.54
C THR A 269 -2.44 -34.67 -11.96
N GLY A 270 -2.43 -33.43 -12.47
CA GLY A 270 -3.09 -33.07 -13.73
C GLY A 270 -4.63 -33.00 -13.69
N ARG A 271 -5.30 -33.33 -12.57
CA ARG A 271 -6.77 -33.23 -12.45
C ARG A 271 -7.25 -32.03 -11.64
N LYS A 272 -8.50 -31.61 -11.91
CA LYS A 272 -9.27 -30.72 -11.05
C LYS A 272 -9.49 -31.37 -9.67
N ALA A 273 -8.89 -30.80 -8.64
CA ALA A 273 -9.12 -31.16 -7.24
C ALA A 273 -10.36 -30.46 -6.67
N VAL A 274 -10.59 -29.22 -7.09
CA VAL A 274 -11.84 -28.47 -6.87
C VAL A 274 -12.36 -28.00 -8.22
N ASN A 275 -13.62 -28.30 -8.53
CA ASN A 275 -14.29 -27.87 -9.76
C ASN A 275 -15.48 -26.95 -9.43
N MET A 276 -15.45 -25.70 -9.89
CA MET A 276 -16.55 -24.73 -9.81
C MET A 276 -16.93 -24.21 -11.21
N GLU A 277 -16.63 -24.97 -12.27
CA GLU A 277 -17.04 -24.69 -13.64
C GLU A 277 -18.57 -24.52 -13.74
N ASN A 278 -19.02 -23.35 -14.20
CA ASN A 278 -20.42 -22.91 -14.25
C ASN A 278 -21.15 -22.87 -12.89
N ALA A 279 -20.43 -22.75 -11.76
CA ALA A 279 -21.05 -22.53 -10.46
C ALA A 279 -21.48 -21.05 -10.28
N THR A 280 -22.56 -20.82 -9.51
CA THR A 280 -22.95 -19.49 -9.02
C THR A 280 -22.82 -19.43 -7.50
N VAL A 281 -21.97 -18.56 -6.97
CA VAL A 281 -21.80 -18.29 -5.53
C VAL A 281 -22.27 -16.87 -5.23
N GLY A 282 -23.36 -16.71 -4.47
CA GLY A 282 -23.95 -15.40 -4.18
C GLY A 282 -23.07 -14.48 -3.32
N GLY A 283 -22.18 -15.06 -2.52
CA GLY A 283 -21.22 -14.38 -1.67
C GLY A 283 -19.77 -14.57 -2.14
N SER A 284 -18.92 -15.13 -1.27
CA SER A 284 -17.46 -15.18 -1.45
C SER A 284 -16.93 -16.62 -1.45
N VAL A 285 -15.72 -16.81 -1.98
CA VAL A 285 -14.98 -18.07 -1.96
C VAL A 285 -13.67 -17.89 -1.18
N PHE A 286 -13.47 -18.69 -0.13
CA PHE A 286 -12.30 -18.59 0.76
C PHE A 286 -11.48 -19.87 0.79
N PHE A 287 -10.18 -19.78 0.50
CA PHE A 287 -9.18 -20.79 0.78
C PHE A 287 -8.23 -20.23 1.84
N ARG A 288 -8.44 -20.57 3.11
CA ARG A 288 -7.76 -19.94 4.26
C ARG A 288 -7.18 -20.93 5.27
N ASP A 289 -6.49 -20.42 6.29
CA ASP A 289 -6.02 -21.17 7.45
C ASP A 289 -5.14 -22.40 7.16
N LYS A 290 -4.20 -22.29 6.21
CA LYS A 290 -3.33 -23.41 5.74
C LYS A 290 -4.06 -24.51 4.97
N THR A 291 -5.19 -24.20 4.32
CA THR A 291 -5.82 -25.09 3.35
C THR A 291 -4.82 -25.52 2.27
N LYS A 292 -4.76 -26.83 2.02
CA LYS A 292 -3.92 -27.47 1.00
C LYS A 292 -4.78 -28.07 -0.11
N VAL A 293 -4.43 -27.82 -1.36
CA VAL A 293 -5.01 -28.47 -2.55
C VAL A 293 -3.90 -29.06 -3.40
N ILE A 294 -4.03 -30.34 -3.75
CA ILE A 294 -3.14 -31.06 -4.67
C ILE A 294 -3.97 -31.50 -5.87
N GLY A 295 -3.56 -31.07 -7.07
CA GLY A 295 -4.41 -30.92 -8.25
C GLY A 295 -4.90 -29.48 -8.40
N SER A 296 -5.59 -29.18 -9.50
CA SER A 296 -5.98 -27.81 -9.88
C SER A 296 -7.28 -27.33 -9.23
N VAL A 297 -7.44 -26.01 -9.14
CA VAL A 297 -8.66 -25.32 -8.67
C VAL A 297 -9.27 -24.59 -9.85
N ASP A 298 -10.39 -25.10 -10.37
CA ASP A 298 -11.15 -24.46 -11.44
C ASP A 298 -12.28 -23.61 -10.83
N LEU A 299 -12.28 -22.31 -11.12
CA LEU A 299 -13.17 -21.27 -10.58
C LEU A 299 -13.91 -20.53 -11.70
N ARG A 300 -14.04 -21.14 -12.89
CA ARG A 300 -14.72 -20.55 -14.05
C ARG A 300 -16.25 -20.52 -13.87
N GLY A 301 -16.72 -19.53 -13.11
CA GLY A 301 -18.12 -19.31 -12.77
C GLY A 301 -18.36 -17.90 -12.21
N GLU A 302 -19.51 -17.71 -11.56
CA GLU A 302 -19.94 -16.44 -11.00
C GLU A 302 -19.69 -16.40 -9.49
N VAL A 303 -18.98 -15.38 -8.99
CA VAL A 303 -18.81 -15.10 -7.56
C VAL A 303 -19.29 -13.68 -7.28
N GLY A 304 -20.41 -13.53 -6.58
CA GLY A 304 -21.08 -12.24 -6.35
C GLY A 304 -20.30 -11.25 -5.47
N SER A 305 -19.23 -11.71 -4.81
CA SER A 305 -18.32 -10.88 -4.01
C SER A 305 -16.86 -11.26 -4.32
N GLN A 306 -16.06 -11.65 -3.32
CA GLN A 306 -14.60 -11.80 -3.43
C GLN A 306 -14.12 -13.26 -3.45
N ILE A 307 -12.94 -13.48 -4.03
CA ILE A 307 -12.18 -14.75 -3.94
C ILE A 307 -10.90 -14.51 -3.13
N VAL A 308 -10.67 -15.29 -2.07
CA VAL A 308 -9.59 -15.04 -1.10
C VAL A 308 -8.77 -16.31 -0.85
N PHE A 309 -7.50 -16.29 -1.24
CA PHE A 309 -6.49 -17.29 -0.89
C PHE A 309 -5.58 -16.72 0.22
N SER A 310 -5.84 -17.01 1.48
CA SER A 310 -5.05 -16.57 2.64
C SER A 310 -4.22 -17.72 3.21
N ASN A 311 -2.89 -17.64 3.17
CA ASN A 311 -2.00 -18.67 3.73
C ASN A 311 -2.30 -20.08 3.14
N ALA A 312 -2.80 -20.15 1.92
CA ALA A 312 -3.17 -21.39 1.24
C ALA A 312 -1.94 -22.05 0.57
N THR A 313 -2.07 -23.31 0.17
CA THR A 313 -1.08 -23.97 -0.70
C THR A 313 -1.81 -24.77 -1.78
N ILE A 314 -1.63 -24.36 -3.03
CA ILE A 314 -2.17 -25.04 -4.22
C ILE A 314 -1.00 -25.59 -5.01
N THR A 315 -1.11 -26.82 -5.50
CA THR A 315 -0.02 -27.52 -6.20
C THR A 315 -0.59 -28.39 -7.31
N ALA A 316 -0.44 -27.91 -8.54
CA ALA A 316 -0.58 -28.71 -9.75
C ALA A 316 0.82 -29.21 -10.21
N GLU A 317 0.91 -29.67 -11.44
CA GLU A 317 2.17 -29.88 -12.16
C GLU A 317 2.77 -28.49 -12.50
N THR A 318 4.08 -28.38 -12.72
CA THR A 318 4.75 -27.06 -12.88
C THR A 318 4.45 -26.39 -14.22
N ASP A 319 4.21 -27.21 -15.23
CA ASP A 319 3.61 -26.93 -16.55
C ASP A 319 2.06 -26.86 -16.49
N GLY A 320 1.48 -27.46 -15.44
CA GLY A 320 0.04 -27.50 -15.20
C GLY A 320 -0.57 -26.18 -14.71
N MET A 321 -1.87 -26.03 -14.92
CA MET A 321 -2.65 -24.92 -14.36
C MET A 321 -3.08 -25.23 -12.94
N ALA A 322 -2.76 -24.33 -12.00
CA ALA A 322 -3.05 -24.49 -10.58
C ALA A 322 -4.34 -23.78 -10.16
N VAL A 323 -4.60 -22.59 -10.69
CA VAL A 323 -5.85 -21.84 -10.54
C VAL A 323 -6.33 -21.39 -11.91
N ASN A 324 -7.59 -21.65 -12.24
CA ASN A 324 -8.20 -21.23 -13.50
C ASN A 324 -9.45 -20.36 -13.24
N MET A 325 -9.45 -19.12 -13.75
CA MET A 325 -10.56 -18.18 -13.75
C MET A 325 -10.85 -17.60 -15.14
N GLU A 326 -10.49 -18.31 -16.22
CA GLU A 326 -10.82 -17.96 -17.61
C GLU A 326 -12.35 -17.85 -17.82
N ASN A 327 -12.82 -16.66 -18.22
CA ASN A 327 -14.23 -16.28 -18.30
C ASN A 327 -15.02 -16.39 -16.96
N ALA A 328 -14.34 -16.28 -15.80
CA ALA A 328 -15.02 -16.10 -14.53
C ALA A 328 -15.46 -14.64 -14.34
N THR A 329 -16.55 -14.42 -13.61
CA THR A 329 -16.99 -13.07 -13.19
C THR A 329 -16.99 -12.98 -11.66
N VAL A 330 -16.17 -12.07 -11.13
CA VAL A 330 -16.03 -11.80 -9.69
C VAL A 330 -16.51 -10.39 -9.40
N GLY A 331 -17.60 -10.26 -8.64
CA GLY A 331 -18.25 -8.97 -8.36
C GLY A 331 -17.45 -8.03 -7.43
N GLY A 332 -16.43 -8.55 -6.75
CA GLY A 332 -15.48 -7.81 -5.93
C GLY A 332 -14.03 -8.08 -6.32
N SER A 333 -13.15 -8.23 -5.33
CA SER A 333 -11.70 -8.41 -5.50
C SER A 333 -11.25 -9.87 -5.45
N VAL A 334 -10.06 -10.14 -6.00
CA VAL A 334 -9.35 -11.43 -5.93
C VAL A 334 -8.06 -11.24 -5.13
N PHE A 335 -7.88 -11.99 -4.04
CA PHE A 335 -6.75 -11.84 -3.12
C PHE A 335 -5.92 -13.12 -3.01
N PHE A 336 -4.60 -12.98 -3.11
CA PHE A 336 -3.59 -13.99 -2.76
C PHE A 336 -2.72 -13.43 -1.63
N CYS A 337 -3.08 -13.67 -0.38
CA CYS A 337 -2.49 -13.04 0.80
C CYS A 337 -1.81 -14.02 1.79
N ASP A 338 -1.20 -13.48 2.83
CA ASP A 338 -0.73 -14.21 4.03
C ASP A 338 0.23 -15.39 3.80
N LYS A 339 1.13 -15.30 2.81
CA LYS A 339 2.06 -16.38 2.39
C LYS A 339 1.39 -17.51 1.62
N THR A 340 0.27 -17.24 0.95
CA THR A 340 -0.29 -18.17 -0.05
C THR A 340 0.76 -18.58 -1.07
N LYS A 341 0.77 -19.89 -1.38
CA LYS A 341 1.67 -20.52 -2.34
C LYS A 341 0.89 -21.18 -3.47
N VAL A 342 1.33 -20.96 -4.70
CA VAL A 342 0.82 -21.65 -5.89
C VAL A 342 2.00 -22.23 -6.68
N ILE A 343 1.91 -23.52 -7.01
CA ILE A 343 2.84 -24.22 -7.89
C ILE A 343 2.05 -24.70 -9.11
N GLY A 344 2.51 -24.31 -10.30
CA GLY A 344 1.72 -24.27 -11.55
C GLY A 344 1.19 -22.86 -11.83
N SER A 345 0.57 -22.66 -13.00
CA SER A 345 0.12 -21.35 -13.49
C SER A 345 -1.18 -20.85 -12.86
N VAL A 346 -1.35 -19.53 -12.80
CA VAL A 346 -2.56 -18.84 -12.31
C VAL A 346 -3.17 -18.05 -13.47
N ASP A 347 -4.31 -18.53 -13.98
CA ASP A 347 -5.07 -17.86 -15.03
C ASP A 347 -6.24 -17.05 -14.43
N LEU A 348 -6.28 -15.75 -14.76
CA LEU A 348 -7.22 -14.75 -14.27
C LEU A 348 -7.88 -13.99 -15.43
N ARG A 349 -8.00 -14.62 -16.60
CA ARG A 349 -8.59 -14.01 -17.81
C ARG A 349 -10.12 -13.96 -17.75
N GLY A 350 -10.62 -13.10 -16.88
CA GLY A 350 -12.05 -12.88 -16.64
C GLY A 350 -12.33 -11.45 -16.17
N GLU A 351 -13.50 -11.26 -15.58
CA GLU A 351 -13.98 -9.99 -15.06
C GLU A 351 -13.79 -9.91 -13.54
N VAL A 352 -13.11 -8.88 -13.06
CA VAL A 352 -12.95 -8.58 -11.63
C VAL A 352 -13.47 -7.17 -11.36
N GLY A 353 -14.64 -7.06 -10.72
CA GLY A 353 -15.33 -5.80 -10.43
C GLY A 353 -14.66 -4.91 -9.38
N SER A 354 -13.48 -5.29 -8.89
CA SER A 354 -12.61 -4.48 -8.04
C SER A 354 -11.14 -4.86 -8.30
N SER A 355 -10.32 -5.13 -7.27
CA SER A 355 -8.86 -5.27 -7.41
C SER A 355 -8.38 -6.72 -7.48
N VAL A 356 -7.19 -6.93 -8.05
CA VAL A 356 -6.44 -8.19 -7.95
C VAL A 356 -5.19 -7.95 -7.08
N GLU A 357 -5.11 -8.61 -5.92
CA GLU A 357 -4.11 -8.31 -4.87
C GLU A 357 -3.25 -9.52 -4.50
N PHE A 358 -1.97 -9.46 -4.84
CA PHE A 358 -0.94 -10.42 -4.43
C PHE A 358 -0.11 -9.83 -3.27
N LEU A 359 -0.49 -10.19 -2.03
CA LEU A 359 0.07 -9.70 -0.77
C LEU A 359 0.98 -10.77 -0.13
N ASN A 360 2.31 -10.60 -0.23
CA ASN A 360 3.30 -11.56 0.32
C ASN A 360 3.07 -13.01 -0.21
N ALA A 361 2.63 -13.15 -1.46
CA ALA A 361 2.35 -14.43 -2.12
C ALA A 361 3.62 -15.08 -2.70
N THR A 362 3.55 -16.35 -3.09
CA THR A 362 4.58 -17.01 -3.91
C THR A 362 3.91 -17.84 -5.00
N ILE A 363 4.17 -17.47 -6.26
CA ILE A 363 3.65 -18.18 -7.45
C ILE A 363 4.86 -18.69 -8.24
N THR A 364 4.80 -19.96 -8.67
CA THR A 364 5.91 -20.62 -9.37
C THR A 364 5.38 -21.53 -10.45
N ALA A 365 5.50 -21.11 -11.70
CA ALA A 365 5.36 -21.95 -12.88
C ALA A 365 6.74 -22.51 -13.30
N GLU A 366 6.74 -23.31 -14.36
CA GLU A 366 7.93 -23.68 -15.12
C GLU A 366 8.73 -22.46 -15.67
N PRO A 367 10.03 -22.62 -15.95
CA PRO A 367 10.80 -21.64 -16.74
C PRO A 367 10.14 -21.38 -18.10
N GLY A 368 10.21 -20.14 -18.60
CA GLY A 368 9.48 -19.68 -19.79
C GLY A 368 7.95 -19.56 -19.64
N GLY A 369 7.34 -20.25 -18.67
CA GLY A 369 5.89 -20.32 -18.48
C GLY A 369 5.24 -19.00 -18.04
N LYS A 370 3.91 -18.90 -18.23
CA LYS A 370 3.08 -17.82 -17.67
C LYS A 370 2.69 -18.17 -16.23
N ALA A 371 3.30 -17.52 -15.26
CA ALA A 371 3.01 -17.73 -13.86
C ALA A 371 1.70 -17.05 -13.44
N VAL A 372 1.45 -15.85 -13.97
CA VAL A 372 0.19 -15.11 -13.80
C VAL A 372 -0.27 -14.62 -15.17
N ASN A 373 -1.51 -14.93 -15.53
CA ASN A 373 -2.08 -14.63 -16.85
C ASN A 373 -3.37 -13.79 -16.72
N MET A 374 -3.29 -12.51 -17.06
CA MET A 374 -4.38 -11.52 -17.13
C MET A 374 -4.48 -10.89 -18.53
N GLY A 375 -3.97 -11.54 -19.58
CA GLY A 375 -4.22 -11.11 -20.96
C GLY A 375 -5.71 -11.16 -21.29
N ASP A 376 -6.26 -10.10 -21.87
CA ASP A 376 -7.69 -9.96 -22.15
C ASP A 376 -8.61 -9.93 -20.89
N ALA A 377 -8.04 -9.79 -19.68
CA ALA A 377 -8.81 -9.63 -18.44
C ALA A 377 -9.35 -8.20 -18.26
N THR A 378 -10.45 -8.04 -17.51
CA THR A 378 -11.00 -6.71 -17.16
C THR A 378 -11.03 -6.53 -15.64
N VAL A 379 -10.35 -5.49 -15.14
CA VAL A 379 -10.18 -5.21 -13.71
C VAL A 379 -10.69 -3.80 -13.39
N GLY A 380 -11.88 -3.70 -12.78
CA GLY A 380 -12.53 -2.42 -12.40
C GLY A 380 -11.84 -1.67 -11.24
N GLY A 381 -10.83 -2.27 -10.63
CA GLY A 381 -10.00 -1.69 -9.59
C GLY A 381 -8.53 -1.55 -10.04
N SER A 382 -7.61 -2.00 -9.18
CA SER A 382 -6.17 -1.98 -9.44
C SER A 382 -5.58 -3.40 -9.38
N VAL A 383 -4.45 -3.61 -10.04
CA VAL A 383 -3.66 -4.84 -9.92
C VAL A 383 -2.44 -4.56 -9.05
N PHE A 384 -2.23 -5.39 -8.03
CA PHE A 384 -1.34 -5.11 -6.92
C PHE A 384 -0.43 -6.30 -6.63
N PHE A 385 0.89 -6.09 -6.62
CA PHE A 385 1.89 -7.06 -6.21
C PHE A 385 2.76 -6.44 -5.11
N HIS A 386 2.48 -6.71 -3.83
CA HIS A 386 3.19 -6.06 -2.72
C HIS A 386 3.67 -6.98 -1.58
N ASP A 387 4.46 -6.37 -0.68
CA ASP A 387 5.01 -6.97 0.55
C ASP A 387 5.76 -8.28 0.34
N LYS A 388 6.75 -8.29 -0.56
CA LYS A 388 7.63 -9.45 -0.84
C LYS A 388 6.92 -10.58 -1.58
N THR A 389 5.82 -10.29 -2.27
CA THR A 389 5.25 -11.18 -3.29
C THR A 389 6.32 -11.62 -4.29
N LYS A 390 6.33 -12.91 -4.60
CA LYS A 390 7.27 -13.54 -5.52
C LYS A 390 6.54 -14.22 -6.67
N VAL A 391 7.01 -13.99 -7.89
CA VAL A 391 6.56 -14.68 -9.10
C VAL A 391 7.78 -15.25 -9.82
N THR A 392 7.73 -16.54 -10.14
CA THR A 392 8.72 -17.23 -10.97
C THR A 392 8.03 -17.79 -12.20
N GLY A 393 8.52 -17.39 -13.38
CA GLY A 393 7.76 -17.34 -14.63
C GLY A 393 7.25 -15.92 -14.92
N SER A 394 6.64 -15.73 -16.08
CA SER A 394 6.20 -14.44 -16.60
C SER A 394 4.85 -13.96 -16.05
N VAL A 395 4.64 -12.64 -16.06
CA VAL A 395 3.38 -11.96 -15.69
C VAL A 395 2.80 -11.28 -16.93
N ASP A 396 1.71 -11.83 -17.46
CA ASP A 396 0.97 -11.28 -18.61
C ASP A 396 -0.19 -10.40 -18.09
N LEU A 397 -0.18 -9.13 -18.46
CA LEU A 397 -1.10 -8.06 -18.02
C LEU A 397 -1.67 -7.28 -19.22
N ARG A 398 -1.76 -7.91 -20.39
CA ARG A 398 -2.33 -7.35 -21.62
C ARG A 398 -3.86 -7.30 -21.59
N GLY A 399 -4.42 -6.64 -20.58
CA GLY A 399 -5.85 -6.48 -20.35
C GLY A 399 -6.21 -5.03 -20.01
N GLU A 400 -7.42 -4.83 -19.50
CA GLU A 400 -7.93 -3.53 -19.06
C GLU A 400 -7.91 -3.41 -17.54
N VAL A 401 -7.35 -2.32 -17.01
CA VAL A 401 -7.30 -1.99 -15.58
C VAL A 401 -7.76 -0.55 -15.38
N GLU A 402 -8.93 -0.34 -14.78
CA GLU A 402 -9.51 1.00 -14.62
C GLU A 402 -8.64 1.95 -13.79
N SER A 403 -7.92 1.41 -12.80
CA SER A 403 -7.01 2.17 -11.93
C SER A 403 -5.54 1.79 -12.15
N ASN A 404 -4.80 1.38 -11.11
CA ASN A 404 -3.33 1.30 -11.17
C ASN A 404 -2.83 -0.14 -11.34
N VAL A 405 -1.61 -0.30 -11.83
CA VAL A 405 -0.82 -1.51 -11.66
C VAL A 405 0.39 -1.19 -10.79
N GLU A 406 0.49 -1.76 -9.59
CA GLU A 406 1.57 -1.45 -8.64
C GLU A 406 2.31 -2.67 -8.10
N PHE A 407 3.62 -2.69 -8.35
CA PHE A 407 4.61 -3.64 -7.85
C PHE A 407 5.44 -2.95 -6.75
N SER A 408 5.12 -3.14 -5.46
CA SER A 408 5.86 -2.55 -4.33
C SER A 408 6.61 -3.63 -3.54
N ASN A 409 7.95 -3.56 -3.49
CA ASN A 409 8.78 -4.56 -2.80
C ASN A 409 8.53 -6.01 -3.30
N ALA A 410 8.17 -6.17 -4.58
CA ALA A 410 7.92 -7.47 -5.22
C ALA A 410 9.20 -8.09 -5.80
N THR A 411 9.15 -9.36 -6.20
CA THR A 411 10.22 -10.00 -6.99
C THR A 411 9.61 -10.85 -8.09
N ILE A 412 9.86 -10.46 -9.34
CA ILE A 412 9.47 -11.21 -10.54
C ILE A 412 10.74 -11.79 -11.17
N THR A 413 10.67 -13.02 -11.65
CA THR A 413 11.84 -13.76 -12.15
C THR A 413 11.43 -14.64 -13.31
N ALA A 414 11.67 -14.14 -14.53
CA ALA A 414 11.70 -14.96 -15.73
C ALA A 414 13.12 -15.49 -15.98
N GLU A 415 13.32 -16.15 -17.11
CA GLU A 415 14.65 -16.38 -17.71
C GLU A 415 15.23 -15.01 -18.14
N THR A 416 16.56 -14.88 -18.29
CA THR A 416 17.21 -13.55 -18.35
C THR A 416 17.02 -12.82 -19.68
N ASP A 417 16.87 -13.58 -20.76
CA ASP A 417 16.37 -13.16 -22.09
C ASP A 417 14.82 -13.08 -22.14
N GLY A 418 14.14 -13.68 -21.16
CA GLY A 418 12.70 -13.83 -21.11
C GLY A 418 11.92 -12.54 -20.73
N MET A 419 10.66 -12.52 -21.16
CA MET A 419 9.68 -11.50 -20.76
C MET A 419 9.24 -11.74 -19.30
N ALA A 420 9.52 -10.79 -18.41
CA ALA A 420 9.11 -10.88 -17.01
C ALA A 420 7.74 -10.24 -16.75
N VAL A 421 7.46 -9.09 -17.38
CA VAL A 421 6.17 -8.38 -17.31
C VAL A 421 5.77 -7.94 -18.72
N ASN A 422 4.55 -8.24 -19.14
CA ASN A 422 4.01 -7.86 -20.45
C ASN A 422 2.71 -7.05 -20.34
N MET A 423 2.72 -5.83 -20.86
CA MET A 423 1.57 -4.93 -20.99
C MET A 423 1.38 -4.42 -22.44
N GLU A 424 1.82 -5.20 -23.44
CA GLU A 424 1.55 -4.92 -24.86
C GLU A 424 0.05 -4.81 -25.16
N ASN A 425 -0.36 -3.65 -25.67
CA ASN A 425 -1.77 -3.27 -25.89
C ASN A 425 -2.65 -3.27 -24.63
N ALA A 426 -2.07 -3.26 -23.42
CA ALA A 426 -2.83 -3.08 -22.19
C ALA A 426 -3.37 -1.64 -22.09
N THR A 427 -4.50 -1.48 -21.39
CA THR A 427 -5.07 -0.17 -21.06
C THR A 427 -5.14 -0.01 -19.54
N VAL A 428 -4.36 0.93 -18.99
CA VAL A 428 -4.29 1.22 -17.55
C VAL A 428 -4.77 2.65 -17.31
N GLY A 429 -5.99 2.84 -16.80
CA GLY A 429 -6.58 4.17 -16.61
C GLY A 429 -5.84 5.04 -15.56
N GLY A 430 -5.18 4.40 -14.61
CA GLY A 430 -4.32 5.01 -13.59
C GLY A 430 -2.83 4.99 -13.97
N ALA A 431 -1.99 4.58 -13.02
CA ALA A 431 -0.53 4.59 -13.13
C ALA A 431 0.07 3.17 -13.09
N VAL A 432 1.23 2.98 -13.73
CA VAL A 432 2.05 1.77 -13.63
C VAL A 432 3.27 2.06 -12.76
N LEU A 433 3.43 1.31 -11.67
CA LEU A 433 4.25 1.70 -10.52
C LEU A 433 5.15 0.54 -10.07
N PHE A 434 6.47 0.73 -10.12
CA PHE A 434 7.48 -0.20 -9.62
C PHE A 434 8.24 0.47 -8.47
N ARG A 435 7.90 0.13 -7.23
CA ARG A 435 8.34 0.84 -6.01
C ARG A 435 9.06 -0.04 -4.98
N ASP A 436 9.62 0.61 -3.96
CA ASP A 436 10.02 -0.01 -2.68
C ASP A 436 10.96 -1.22 -2.77
N LYS A 437 11.96 -1.19 -3.67
CA LYS A 437 12.90 -2.31 -3.92
C LYS A 437 12.29 -3.49 -4.66
N THR A 438 11.24 -3.27 -5.44
CA THR A 438 10.78 -4.23 -6.45
C THR A 438 11.92 -4.64 -7.37
N LYS A 439 11.99 -5.93 -7.64
CA LYS A 439 13.00 -6.57 -8.50
C LYS A 439 12.34 -7.28 -9.67
N VAL A 440 12.93 -7.13 -10.85
CA VAL A 440 12.56 -7.87 -12.05
C VAL A 440 13.83 -8.45 -12.66
N LEU A 441 13.86 -9.77 -12.87
CA LEU A 441 14.85 -10.46 -13.71
C LEU A 441 14.14 -10.86 -15.00
N GLY A 442 14.73 -10.49 -16.14
CA GLY A 442 14.06 -10.46 -17.44
C GLY A 442 13.49 -9.07 -17.76
N SER A 443 12.87 -8.94 -18.92
CA SER A 443 12.45 -7.66 -19.53
C SER A 443 11.03 -7.22 -19.13
N VAL A 444 10.77 -5.91 -19.23
CA VAL A 444 9.48 -5.26 -18.90
C VAL A 444 8.92 -4.53 -20.12
N ASN A 445 7.87 -5.06 -20.73
CA ASN A 445 7.17 -4.46 -21.88
C ASN A 445 5.95 -3.67 -21.40
N LEU A 446 5.92 -2.37 -21.71
CA LEU A 446 4.88 -1.39 -21.38
C LEU A 446 4.30 -0.73 -22.65
N ARG A 447 4.32 -1.42 -23.80
CA ARG A 447 3.82 -0.93 -25.10
C ARG A 447 2.28 -0.89 -25.15
N GLY A 448 1.67 -0.01 -24.35
CA GLY A 448 0.22 0.16 -24.21
C GLY A 448 -0.15 1.58 -23.74
N GLU A 449 -1.37 1.74 -23.24
CA GLU A 449 -1.90 3.02 -22.76
C GLU A 449 -1.88 3.12 -21.22
N VAL A 450 -1.34 4.22 -20.69
CA VAL A 450 -1.29 4.54 -19.26
C VAL A 450 -1.83 5.95 -19.03
N GLY A 451 -3.08 6.06 -18.57
CA GLY A 451 -3.81 7.32 -18.43
C GLY A 451 -3.17 8.33 -17.45
N SER A 452 -2.33 7.87 -16.52
CA SER A 452 -1.56 8.69 -15.60
C SER A 452 -0.06 8.61 -15.87
N SER A 453 0.69 7.80 -15.11
CA SER A 453 2.16 7.86 -15.07
C SER A 453 2.79 6.49 -14.99
N VAL A 454 4.00 6.37 -15.53
CA VAL A 454 4.90 5.23 -15.31
C VAL A 454 5.98 5.65 -14.31
N GLU A 455 6.19 4.90 -13.24
CA GLU A 455 7.16 5.25 -12.20
C GLU A 455 7.98 4.04 -11.75
N PHE A 456 9.29 4.14 -11.83
CA PHE A 456 10.26 3.25 -11.22
C PHE A 456 10.97 3.99 -10.06
N SER A 457 10.59 3.72 -8.81
CA SER A 457 11.20 4.31 -7.61
C SER A 457 11.91 3.24 -6.79
N ASN A 458 13.24 3.37 -6.63
CA ASN A 458 14.07 2.39 -5.91
C ASN A 458 13.93 0.96 -6.47
N ALA A 459 13.60 0.81 -7.76
CA ALA A 459 13.40 -0.47 -8.43
C ALA A 459 14.74 -1.09 -8.89
N THR A 460 14.73 -2.36 -9.29
CA THR A 460 15.87 -2.99 -9.98
C THR A 460 15.36 -3.90 -11.08
N ILE A 461 15.62 -3.53 -12.32
CA ILE A 461 15.30 -4.31 -13.52
C ILE A 461 16.62 -4.80 -14.12
N ASN A 462 16.69 -6.09 -14.43
CA ASN A 462 17.90 -6.74 -14.91
C ASN A 462 17.54 -7.72 -16.04
N ALA A 463 17.59 -7.23 -17.27
CA ALA A 463 17.67 -8.06 -18.47
C ALA A 463 19.16 -8.33 -18.82
N GLU A 464 19.41 -9.00 -19.95
CA GLU A 464 20.75 -9.01 -20.54
C GLU A 464 21.21 -7.60 -20.97
N PRO A 465 22.52 -7.27 -20.97
CA PRO A 465 23.01 -5.90 -21.18
C PRO A 465 22.74 -5.28 -22.56
N ASP A 466 22.56 -6.13 -23.57
CA ASP A 466 22.19 -5.79 -24.96
C ASP A 466 20.67 -5.76 -25.19
N GLY A 467 19.90 -6.38 -24.30
CA GLY A 467 18.44 -6.47 -24.39
C GLY A 467 17.69 -5.17 -24.05
N LYS A 468 16.41 -5.11 -24.47
CA LYS A 468 15.45 -4.11 -23.95
C LYS A 468 15.04 -4.50 -22.52
N ALA A 469 15.49 -3.75 -21.52
CA ALA A 469 15.12 -3.96 -20.13
C ALA A 469 13.76 -3.35 -19.80
N VAL A 470 13.48 -2.16 -20.34
CA VAL A 470 12.17 -1.50 -20.32
C VAL A 470 11.82 -1.11 -21.75
N ASP A 471 10.67 -1.58 -22.26
CA ASP A 471 10.19 -1.28 -23.60
C ASP A 471 8.90 -0.47 -23.58
N MET A 472 8.95 0.78 -24.06
CA MET A 472 7.81 1.69 -24.21
C MET A 472 7.64 2.17 -25.67
N GLU A 473 8.13 1.40 -26.65
CA GLU A 473 7.95 1.69 -28.08
C GLU A 473 6.45 1.75 -28.47
N ASN A 474 6.02 2.91 -28.98
CA ASN A 474 4.62 3.28 -29.25
C ASN A 474 3.68 3.29 -28.03
N ALA A 475 4.21 3.31 -26.80
CA ALA A 475 3.39 3.49 -25.59
C ALA A 475 2.82 4.92 -25.50
N THR A 476 1.65 5.07 -24.88
CA THR A 476 1.03 6.37 -24.61
C THR A 476 0.88 6.58 -23.11
N VAL A 477 1.61 7.55 -22.55
CA VAL A 477 1.59 7.91 -21.12
C VAL A 477 0.97 9.29 -20.95
N GLY A 478 -0.26 9.35 -20.44
CA GLY A 478 -1.04 10.59 -20.32
C GLY A 478 -0.40 11.70 -19.47
N ARG A 479 0.61 11.37 -18.65
CA ARG A 479 1.39 12.32 -17.85
C ARG A 479 2.89 12.10 -17.96
N SER A 480 3.51 11.31 -17.09
CA SER A 480 4.96 11.33 -16.91
C SER A 480 5.59 9.96 -16.69
N VAL A 481 6.83 9.82 -17.16
CA VAL A 481 7.70 8.67 -16.90
C VAL A 481 8.79 9.08 -15.90
N PHE A 482 8.95 8.33 -14.82
CA PHE A 482 9.91 8.63 -13.74
C PHE A 482 10.83 7.43 -13.45
N PHE A 483 12.14 7.67 -13.39
CA PHE A 483 13.16 6.73 -12.91
C PHE A 483 13.90 7.38 -11.74
N ARG A 484 13.56 7.02 -10.50
CA ARG A 484 13.96 7.77 -9.30
C ARG A 484 14.44 6.92 -8.12
N ASP A 485 14.90 7.57 -7.06
CA ASP A 485 15.13 6.98 -5.73
C ASP A 485 16.06 5.76 -5.68
N LYS A 486 17.14 5.75 -6.48
CA LYS A 486 18.11 4.63 -6.64
C LYS A 486 17.59 3.46 -7.49
N THR A 487 16.62 3.72 -8.37
CA THR A 487 16.25 2.78 -9.44
C THR A 487 17.46 2.38 -10.26
N LYS A 488 17.55 1.09 -10.60
CA LYS A 488 18.59 0.49 -11.43
C LYS A 488 17.99 -0.24 -12.61
N VAL A 489 18.59 -0.08 -13.78
CA VAL A 489 18.30 -0.83 -14.99
C VAL A 489 19.59 -1.37 -15.57
N VAL A 490 19.63 -2.67 -15.88
CA VAL A 490 20.67 -3.32 -16.69
C VAL A 490 20.01 -3.79 -17.98
N GLY A 491 20.62 -3.42 -19.11
CA GLY A 491 19.98 -3.38 -20.44
C GLY A 491 19.44 -1.99 -20.78
N SER A 492 18.87 -1.85 -21.98
CA SER A 492 18.40 -0.57 -22.55
C SER A 492 16.99 -0.16 -22.08
N VAL A 493 16.72 1.15 -22.11
CA VAL A 493 15.41 1.76 -21.83
C VAL A 493 14.87 2.42 -23.10
N ASP A 494 13.85 1.83 -23.70
CA ASP A 494 13.19 2.34 -24.91
C ASP A 494 11.98 3.19 -24.53
N LEU A 495 11.98 4.47 -24.92
CA LEU A 495 10.96 5.48 -24.65
C LEU A 495 10.40 6.09 -25.95
N ARG A 496 10.45 5.36 -27.06
CA ARG A 496 9.98 5.80 -28.39
C ARG A 496 8.45 5.81 -28.48
N GLY A 497 7.81 6.67 -27.70
CA GLY A 497 6.35 6.81 -27.59
C GLY A 497 5.92 8.23 -27.19
N GLU A 498 4.69 8.35 -26.69
CA GLU A 498 4.09 9.64 -26.27
C GLU A 498 4.05 9.78 -24.75
N VAL A 499 4.48 10.94 -24.24
CA VAL A 499 4.46 11.30 -22.82
C VAL A 499 3.85 12.70 -22.67
N GLY A 500 2.63 12.80 -22.15
CA GLY A 500 1.85 14.06 -22.12
C GLY A 500 2.43 15.20 -21.25
N SER A 501 3.46 14.91 -20.45
CA SER A 501 4.19 15.84 -19.60
C SER A 501 5.68 15.45 -19.59
N ASN A 502 6.29 15.20 -18.42
CA ASN A 502 7.75 15.09 -18.28
C ASN A 502 8.28 13.66 -18.31
N VAL A 503 9.52 13.49 -18.75
CA VAL A 503 10.38 12.32 -18.46
C VAL A 503 11.44 12.74 -17.43
N GLU A 504 11.63 12.00 -16.34
CA GLU A 504 12.58 12.36 -15.27
C GLU A 504 13.44 11.17 -14.84
N PHE A 505 14.76 11.35 -14.83
CA PHE A 505 15.75 10.42 -14.25
C PHE A 505 16.43 11.09 -13.05
N SER A 506 16.09 10.73 -11.81
CA SER A 506 16.58 11.39 -10.58
C SER A 506 17.24 10.44 -9.57
N ASN A 507 18.58 10.44 -9.54
CA ASN A 507 19.38 9.50 -8.76
C ASN A 507 19.04 8.04 -9.16
N ALA A 508 19.10 7.76 -10.47
CA ALA A 508 18.92 6.43 -11.07
C ALA A 508 20.19 5.97 -11.81
N THR A 509 20.34 4.66 -12.02
CA THR A 509 21.46 4.08 -12.78
C THR A 509 20.93 3.24 -13.94
N ILE A 510 21.34 3.56 -15.17
CA ILE A 510 21.03 2.78 -16.37
C ILE A 510 22.35 2.29 -16.96
N ASN A 511 22.46 1.00 -17.22
CA ASN A 511 23.69 0.35 -17.68
C ASN A 511 23.39 -0.64 -18.81
N ALA A 512 23.44 -0.15 -20.05
CA ALA A 512 23.46 -0.98 -21.25
C ALA A 512 24.90 -1.33 -21.64
N GLU A 513 25.10 -1.92 -22.82
CA GLU A 513 26.42 -1.98 -23.44
C GLU A 513 26.99 -0.57 -23.74
N PRO A 514 28.33 -0.36 -23.65
CA PRO A 514 28.94 0.98 -23.81
C PRO A 514 28.66 1.66 -25.17
N ASP A 515 28.60 0.88 -26.25
CA ASP A 515 28.29 1.37 -27.60
C ASP A 515 26.77 1.32 -27.92
N GLY A 516 25.95 0.81 -26.99
CA GLY A 516 24.51 0.65 -27.16
C GLY A 516 23.71 1.92 -26.86
N LYS A 517 22.43 1.94 -27.27
CA LYS A 517 21.47 2.95 -26.82
C LYS A 517 21.02 2.61 -25.39
N ALA A 518 21.50 3.35 -24.39
CA ALA A 518 21.09 3.15 -23.00
C ALA A 518 19.70 3.71 -22.71
N VAL A 519 19.41 4.89 -23.29
CA VAL A 519 18.06 5.48 -23.32
C VAL A 519 17.76 5.87 -24.76
N ASP A 520 16.68 5.34 -25.32
CA ASP A 520 16.25 5.62 -26.69
C ASP A 520 14.93 6.39 -26.71
N MET A 521 14.98 7.67 -27.11
CA MET A 521 13.83 8.54 -27.31
C MET A 521 13.67 8.91 -28.80
N GLU A 522 14.18 8.10 -29.72
CA GLU A 522 14.07 8.33 -31.16
C GLU A 522 12.61 8.47 -31.64
N ASN A 523 12.27 9.61 -32.24
CA ASN A 523 10.92 10.05 -32.61
C ASN A 523 9.90 10.18 -31.45
N ALA A 524 10.34 10.17 -30.19
CA ALA A 524 9.46 10.33 -29.04
C ALA A 524 8.79 11.71 -28.97
N THR A 525 7.60 11.80 -28.40
CA THR A 525 6.88 13.06 -28.16
C THR A 525 6.70 13.27 -26.66
N VAL A 526 7.27 14.34 -26.11
CA VAL A 526 7.24 14.69 -24.69
C VAL A 526 6.61 16.07 -24.54
N GLY A 527 5.36 16.14 -24.10
CA GLY A 527 4.60 17.40 -23.99
C GLY A 527 5.15 18.39 -22.95
N GLY A 528 5.95 17.90 -22.00
CA GLY A 528 6.70 18.68 -21.02
C GLY A 528 8.20 18.71 -21.30
N SER A 529 8.99 18.39 -20.28
CA SER A 529 10.45 18.44 -20.31
C SER A 529 11.10 17.08 -20.07
N VAL A 530 12.33 16.90 -20.54
CA VAL A 530 13.22 15.78 -20.15
C VAL A 530 14.16 16.27 -19.04
N PHE A 531 14.20 15.58 -17.92
CA PHE A 531 15.04 15.90 -16.75
C PHE A 531 16.01 14.76 -16.44
N MET A 532 17.28 15.09 -16.23
CA MET A 532 18.29 14.19 -15.67
C MET A 532 18.93 14.90 -14.47
N LEU A 533 18.57 14.47 -13.27
CA LEU A 533 18.84 15.19 -12.02
C LEU A 533 19.97 14.55 -11.21
N ARG A 534 20.49 15.28 -10.21
CA ARG A 534 21.63 14.92 -9.34
C ARG A 534 21.72 13.42 -9.02
N GLY A 535 22.89 12.84 -9.29
CA GLY A 535 23.22 11.45 -8.96
C GLY A 535 22.70 10.41 -9.95
N THR A 536 22.12 10.82 -11.09
CA THR A 536 21.80 9.91 -12.18
C THR A 536 23.07 9.56 -12.97
N THR A 537 23.21 8.29 -13.35
CA THR A 537 24.33 7.77 -14.13
C THR A 537 23.81 6.89 -15.26
N ILE A 538 24.29 7.13 -16.48
CA ILE A 538 23.92 6.36 -17.67
C ILE A 538 25.21 5.87 -18.34
N VAL A 539 25.25 4.58 -18.69
CA VAL A 539 26.36 3.93 -19.41
C VAL A 539 25.80 3.36 -20.71
N GLY A 540 26.40 3.77 -21.83
CA GLY A 540 25.80 3.74 -23.16
C GLY A 540 25.16 5.09 -23.53
N SER A 541 24.74 5.21 -24.79
CA SER A 541 24.31 6.49 -25.39
C SER A 541 22.91 6.93 -24.97
N PHE A 542 22.69 8.25 -24.86
CA PHE A 542 21.39 8.88 -24.61
C PHE A 542 20.87 9.54 -25.90
N VAL A 543 19.75 9.04 -26.42
CA VAL A 543 19.26 9.39 -27.76
C VAL A 543 17.94 10.14 -27.68
N ILE A 544 17.92 11.35 -28.24
CA ILE A 544 16.77 12.27 -28.41
C ILE A 544 16.61 12.56 -29.93
N TYR A 545 16.90 11.57 -30.78
CA TYR A 545 16.91 11.72 -32.23
C TYR A 545 15.51 12.00 -32.80
N HIS A 546 15.32 13.04 -33.61
CA HIS A 546 14.00 13.42 -34.16
C HIS A 546 12.88 13.68 -33.13
N ALA A 547 13.16 13.74 -31.82
CA ALA A 547 12.13 13.84 -30.79
C ALA A 547 11.51 15.25 -30.72
N SER A 548 10.26 15.33 -30.28
CA SER A 548 9.55 16.59 -30.03
C SER A 548 9.37 16.81 -28.53
N ILE A 549 10.07 17.80 -27.97
CA ILE A 549 10.04 18.16 -26.54
C ILE A 549 9.34 19.52 -26.40
N GLY A 550 8.14 19.54 -25.82
CA GLY A 550 7.29 20.73 -25.74
C GLY A 550 7.87 21.86 -24.88
N LEU A 551 8.72 21.52 -23.91
CA LEU A 551 9.48 22.45 -23.07
C LEU A 551 11.00 22.18 -23.26
N GLY A 552 11.77 22.08 -22.17
CA GLY A 552 13.23 22.01 -22.23
C GLY A 552 13.83 20.64 -21.93
N VAL A 553 15.14 20.53 -22.13
CA VAL A 553 15.95 19.37 -21.72
C VAL A 553 16.91 19.83 -20.62
N PHE A 554 16.92 19.15 -19.48
CA PHE A 554 17.55 19.64 -18.25
C PHE A 554 18.40 18.56 -17.58
N LEU A 555 19.69 18.52 -17.93
CA LEU A 555 20.72 17.71 -17.29
C LEU A 555 21.40 18.60 -16.23
N THR A 556 20.94 18.56 -14.97
CA THR A 556 21.49 19.43 -13.92
C THR A 556 21.48 18.86 -12.51
N THR A 557 22.50 19.21 -11.70
CA THR A 557 22.51 18.89 -10.26
C THR A 557 21.66 19.86 -9.41
N PHE A 558 21.34 21.05 -9.94
CA PHE A 558 20.61 22.12 -9.24
C PHE A 558 19.19 22.31 -9.76
N PHE A 559 18.25 21.48 -9.29
CA PHE A 559 16.81 21.72 -9.50
C PHE A 559 16.10 22.21 -8.23
N ASN A 560 16.36 23.46 -7.85
CA ASN A 560 15.62 24.14 -6.78
C ASN A 560 14.46 24.94 -7.39
N ARG A 561 13.20 24.70 -6.98
CA ARG A 561 11.97 25.25 -7.61
C ARG A 561 11.74 26.76 -7.40
N THR A 562 12.79 27.55 -7.22
CA THR A 562 12.73 28.95 -6.75
C THR A 562 13.32 29.99 -7.70
N GLU A 563 14.17 29.62 -8.66
CA GLU A 563 15.00 30.59 -9.37
C GLU A 563 14.29 31.38 -10.50
N PHE A 564 13.02 31.08 -10.76
CA PHE A 564 12.17 31.90 -11.65
C PHE A 564 11.63 33.20 -11.01
N LEU A 565 12.09 33.59 -9.80
CA LEU A 565 11.61 34.77 -9.06
C LEU A 565 12.72 35.65 -8.45
N GLY A 566 13.72 36.02 -9.25
CA GLY A 566 14.57 37.19 -9.03
C GLY A 566 15.73 37.04 -8.03
N PRO A 567 16.68 38.01 -8.00
CA PRO A 567 17.92 37.87 -7.25
C PRO A 567 17.76 38.12 -5.75
N GLY A 568 18.16 37.14 -4.93
CA GLY A 568 18.14 37.20 -3.47
C GLY A 568 19.19 36.30 -2.83
N VAL A 569 20.35 36.88 -2.51
CA VAL A 569 21.57 36.29 -1.93
C VAL A 569 21.35 35.03 -1.04
N PRO A 570 22.03 33.90 -1.30
CA PRO A 570 22.11 32.78 -0.36
C PRO A 570 23.12 33.08 0.76
N GLU A 571 22.71 32.97 2.03
CA GLU A 571 23.64 32.98 3.17
C GLU A 571 24.41 31.66 3.27
N ALA A 572 25.73 31.72 3.49
CA ALA A 572 26.58 30.54 3.58
C ALA A 572 26.41 29.81 4.93
N GLY A 573 25.89 28.57 4.90
CA GLY A 573 25.64 27.79 6.12
C GLY A 573 25.60 26.28 5.92
N LYS A 574 26.77 25.63 6.02
CA LYS A 574 27.01 24.17 5.86
C LYS A 574 26.67 23.60 4.47
N ALA A 575 27.70 23.34 3.66
CA ALA A 575 27.57 22.50 2.49
C ALA A 575 27.08 21.08 2.88
N PRO A 576 26.14 20.48 2.14
CA PRO A 576 25.78 19.07 2.30
C PRO A 576 26.93 18.16 1.82
N THR A 577 26.88 16.89 2.20
CA THR A 577 27.81 15.85 1.73
C THR A 577 27.86 15.78 0.20
N ALA A 578 29.05 15.46 -0.32
CA ALA A 578 29.47 15.65 -1.71
C ALA A 578 28.42 15.29 -2.79
N PRO A 579 28.39 16.02 -3.92
CA PRO A 579 27.58 15.64 -5.07
C PRO A 579 28.06 14.30 -5.64
N LEU A 580 27.15 13.32 -5.72
CA LEU A 580 27.28 12.26 -6.71
C LEU A 580 27.17 12.93 -8.08
N PRO A 581 28.13 12.71 -9.01
CA PRO A 581 28.12 13.37 -10.30
C PRO A 581 26.90 12.97 -11.12
N LEU A 582 26.44 13.89 -11.95
CA LEU A 582 25.53 13.63 -13.05
C LEU A 582 26.40 13.21 -14.25
N SER A 583 26.23 12.00 -14.77
CA SER A 583 27.15 11.45 -15.78
C SER A 583 26.47 10.61 -16.86
N ILE A 584 26.88 10.83 -18.11
CA ILE A 584 26.66 9.95 -19.25
C ILE A 584 28.03 9.46 -19.71
N ALA A 585 28.23 8.14 -19.72
CA ALA A 585 29.40 7.48 -20.27
C ALA A 585 29.01 6.85 -21.62
N GLY A 586 29.11 7.67 -22.68
CA GLY A 586 28.51 7.44 -23.99
C GLY A 586 28.09 8.75 -24.66
N ASP A 587 27.62 8.67 -25.91
CA ASP A 587 27.20 9.84 -26.68
C ASP A 587 25.84 10.41 -26.22
N LEU A 588 25.63 11.70 -26.50
CA LEU A 588 24.36 12.40 -26.35
C LEU A 588 23.90 12.95 -27.71
N TRP A 589 22.95 12.27 -28.35
CA TRP A 589 22.45 12.63 -29.68
C TRP A 589 21.06 13.29 -29.58
N MET A 590 20.93 14.54 -30.01
CA MET A 590 19.66 15.27 -30.18
C MET A 590 19.46 15.76 -31.62
N ASP A 591 20.08 15.08 -32.59
CA ASP A 591 19.99 15.48 -34.00
C ASP A 591 18.52 15.50 -34.48
N TYR A 592 18.18 16.53 -35.23
CA TYR A 592 16.83 16.86 -35.72
C TYR A 592 15.74 17.05 -34.66
N ALA A 593 16.08 17.08 -33.36
CA ALA A 593 15.11 17.31 -32.29
C ALA A 593 14.45 18.69 -32.38
N GLU A 594 13.18 18.78 -31.98
CA GLU A 594 12.47 20.05 -31.78
C GLU A 594 12.22 20.27 -30.28
N ILE A 595 12.82 21.32 -29.72
CA ILE A 595 12.83 21.58 -28.27
C ILE A 595 12.26 22.99 -28.03
N GLY A 596 11.06 23.05 -27.45
CA GLY A 596 10.28 24.28 -27.24
C GLY A 596 10.80 25.20 -26.13
N GLY A 597 11.80 24.76 -25.37
CA GLY A 597 12.47 25.51 -24.30
C GLY A 597 13.99 25.50 -24.44
N PRO A 598 14.73 25.70 -23.34
CA PRO A 598 16.19 25.62 -23.33
C PRO A 598 16.68 24.17 -23.24
N VAL A 599 17.96 23.97 -23.58
CA VAL A 599 18.73 22.76 -23.28
C VAL A 599 19.82 23.16 -22.28
N LEU A 600 19.78 22.63 -21.05
CA LEU A 600 20.77 22.94 -20.01
C LEU A 600 21.52 21.68 -19.58
N LEU A 601 22.84 21.67 -19.74
CA LEU A 601 23.81 20.69 -19.24
C LEU A 601 24.71 21.37 -18.21
N HIS A 602 24.30 21.38 -16.94
CA HIS A 602 24.96 22.13 -15.86
C HIS A 602 25.45 21.16 -14.77
N ASP A 603 26.76 21.14 -14.50
CA ASP A 603 27.46 20.08 -13.74
C ASP A 603 27.27 18.65 -14.30
N ALA A 604 26.88 18.53 -15.57
CA ALA A 604 26.79 17.25 -16.28
C ALA A 604 28.15 16.89 -16.88
N CYS A 605 28.60 15.64 -16.69
CA CYS A 605 29.70 15.06 -17.46
C CYS A 605 29.13 14.20 -18.59
N VAL A 606 29.68 14.32 -19.81
CA VAL A 606 29.29 13.53 -20.99
C VAL A 606 30.57 13.03 -21.66
N ASP A 607 31.02 11.84 -21.25
CA ASP A 607 32.21 11.17 -21.78
C ASP A 607 31.89 10.54 -23.15
N GLY A 608 31.69 11.41 -24.14
CA GLY A 608 31.20 11.12 -25.48
C GLY A 608 30.96 12.40 -26.30
N ARG A 609 30.40 12.26 -27.50
CA ARG A 609 29.99 13.39 -28.35
C ARG A 609 28.64 13.93 -27.94
N VAL A 610 28.53 15.26 -27.87
CA VAL A 610 27.26 15.98 -27.81
C VAL A 610 26.90 16.43 -29.23
N SER A 611 25.79 15.95 -29.78
CA SER A 611 25.35 16.23 -31.16
C SER A 611 23.94 16.80 -31.19
N LEU A 612 23.74 17.94 -31.85
CA LEU A 612 22.42 18.59 -32.05
C LEU A 612 22.27 19.05 -33.52
N ARG A 613 22.75 18.24 -34.47
CA ARG A 613 22.73 18.57 -35.91
C ARG A 613 21.30 18.78 -36.39
N HIS A 614 21.06 19.84 -37.16
CA HIS A 614 19.72 20.26 -37.62
C HIS A 614 18.66 20.52 -36.52
N ALA A 615 19.00 20.42 -35.22
CA ALA A 615 18.05 20.57 -34.13
C ALA A 615 17.51 22.01 -34.03
N LYS A 616 16.33 22.16 -33.45
CA LYS A 616 15.66 23.44 -33.20
C LYS A 616 15.48 23.59 -31.69
N VAL A 617 16.30 24.42 -31.06
CA VAL A 617 16.17 24.81 -29.64
C VAL A 617 15.58 26.20 -29.58
N ALA A 618 14.40 26.37 -28.99
CA ALA A 618 13.75 27.68 -28.91
C ALA A 618 14.36 28.59 -27.83
N GLY A 619 14.94 28.02 -26.77
CA GLY A 619 15.62 28.75 -25.70
C GLY A 619 17.14 28.81 -25.84
N ASP A 620 17.82 29.05 -24.71
CA ASP A 620 19.28 28.96 -24.61
C ASP A 620 19.76 27.48 -24.71
N LEU A 621 20.93 27.26 -25.30
CA LEU A 621 21.71 26.03 -25.21
C LEU A 621 22.87 26.27 -24.23
N ASP A 622 22.66 25.89 -22.97
CA ASP A 622 23.67 25.89 -21.93
C ASP A 622 24.38 24.53 -21.86
N LEU A 623 25.69 24.56 -22.03
CA LEU A 623 26.59 23.41 -21.92
C LEU A 623 27.65 23.66 -20.81
N CYS A 624 27.46 24.60 -19.89
CA CYS A 624 28.51 25.05 -18.95
C CYS A 624 29.10 23.94 -18.06
N GLY A 625 30.42 23.96 -17.93
CA GLY A 625 31.17 23.04 -17.06
C GLY A 625 31.01 23.43 -15.59
N GLY A 626 30.80 22.42 -14.73
CA GLY A 626 30.77 22.62 -13.28
C GLY A 626 32.12 23.15 -12.79
N ILE A 627 32.11 24.32 -12.13
CA ILE A 627 33.34 25.03 -11.75
C ILE A 627 34.18 24.16 -10.80
N ALA A 628 35.46 23.98 -11.12
CA ALA A 628 36.42 23.13 -10.42
C ALA A 628 36.74 23.60 -8.98
N GLY A 629 35.81 23.37 -8.04
CA GLY A 629 35.93 23.70 -6.61
C GLY A 629 35.89 22.51 -5.66
N ALA A 630 35.58 21.30 -6.15
CA ALA A 630 35.46 20.09 -5.34
C ALA A 630 36.84 19.48 -5.02
N ARG A 631 37.39 19.76 -3.83
CA ARG A 631 38.69 19.23 -3.39
C ARG A 631 38.71 17.71 -3.23
N LYS A 632 39.58 17.05 -4.00
CA LYS A 632 40.29 15.77 -3.72
C LYS A 632 39.71 14.89 -2.60
N GLU A 633 38.70 14.08 -2.92
CA GLU A 633 38.52 12.74 -2.33
C GLU A 633 38.23 11.73 -3.46
N ASN A 634 38.87 10.56 -3.42
CA ASN A 634 38.86 9.61 -4.53
C ASN A 634 37.45 9.02 -4.80
N PRO A 635 36.93 9.08 -6.04
CA PRO A 635 35.89 8.15 -6.47
C PRO A 635 36.44 6.71 -6.45
N LEU A 636 35.53 5.73 -6.31
CA LEU A 636 35.89 4.33 -6.10
C LEU A 636 36.60 3.73 -7.32
N ARG A 637 37.84 3.25 -7.13
CA ARG A 637 38.48 2.28 -8.04
C ARG A 637 37.68 0.96 -8.04
N LEU A 638 36.69 0.86 -8.92
CA LEU A 638 36.35 -0.42 -9.54
C LEU A 638 37.47 -0.74 -10.54
N SER A 639 38.49 -1.47 -10.08
CA SER A 639 39.55 -1.93 -10.99
C SER A 639 38.96 -2.85 -12.05
N GLN A 640 39.47 -2.76 -13.29
CA GLN A 640 39.02 -3.61 -14.40
C GLN A 640 39.15 -5.11 -14.10
N GLU A 641 40.00 -5.50 -13.14
CA GLU A 641 40.06 -6.86 -12.58
C GLU A 641 38.70 -7.36 -12.08
N LYS A 642 37.85 -6.51 -11.48
CA LYS A 642 36.51 -6.91 -11.01
C LYS A 642 35.44 -6.97 -12.10
N LEU A 643 35.68 -6.32 -13.24
CA LEU A 643 34.91 -6.52 -14.46
C LEU A 643 35.39 -7.77 -15.22
N ALA A 644 36.69 -8.09 -15.15
CA ALA A 644 37.24 -9.34 -15.63
C ALA A 644 36.73 -10.55 -14.82
N ASP A 645 36.66 -10.46 -13.49
CA ASP A 645 36.13 -11.55 -12.63
C ASP A 645 34.63 -11.84 -12.83
N PHE A 646 33.87 -10.92 -13.44
CA PHE A 646 32.49 -11.20 -13.86
C PHE A 646 32.42 -11.83 -15.28
N ARG A 647 33.44 -11.61 -16.11
CA ARG A 647 33.59 -12.20 -17.45
C ARG A 647 34.28 -13.57 -17.45
N THR A 648 35.08 -13.91 -16.43
CA THR A 648 35.88 -15.16 -16.41
C THR A 648 35.09 -16.45 -16.28
N HIS A 649 33.77 -16.42 -16.04
CA HIS A 649 32.95 -17.62 -15.95
C HIS A 649 32.42 -18.15 -17.31
N TRP A 650 32.49 -17.36 -18.38
CA TRP A 650 32.22 -17.83 -19.75
C TRP A 650 33.38 -17.43 -20.68
N ARG A 651 33.98 -18.43 -21.31
CA ARG A 651 35.24 -18.33 -22.07
C ARG A 651 35.03 -18.62 -23.55
N GLN A 652 35.91 -18.02 -24.37
CA GLN A 652 36.24 -18.38 -25.76
C GLN A 652 35.08 -18.17 -26.76
N GLU A 653 35.23 -17.41 -27.85
CA GLU A 653 36.42 -16.93 -28.57
C GLU A 653 36.20 -15.51 -29.14
N PHE A 654 37.21 -14.64 -29.12
CA PHE A 654 37.96 -14.24 -30.32
C PHE A 654 39.16 -13.34 -29.97
N HIS A 655 40.06 -13.11 -30.92
CA HIS A 655 41.31 -12.38 -30.74
C HIS A 655 41.39 -11.15 -31.66
N ASP A 656 42.30 -10.23 -31.33
CA ASP A 656 42.87 -9.17 -32.16
C ASP A 656 41.95 -8.04 -32.70
N CYS A 657 42.02 -6.89 -32.01
CA CYS A 657 42.46 -5.66 -32.66
C CYS A 657 43.41 -4.90 -31.73
N GLN A 658 44.40 -4.21 -32.33
CA GLN A 658 45.51 -3.59 -31.60
C GLN A 658 45.33 -2.08 -31.43
N ASP A 659 45.78 -1.57 -30.29
CA ASP A 659 45.95 -0.13 -30.00
C ASP A 659 46.93 0.52 -31.00
N PRO A 660 46.78 1.82 -31.28
CA PRO A 660 47.83 2.72 -30.82
C PRO A 660 47.35 4.05 -30.23
N LEU A 661 47.70 4.26 -28.95
CA LEU A 661 48.07 5.53 -28.33
C LEU A 661 46.96 6.60 -28.22
N ARG A 662 46.00 6.36 -27.32
CA ARG A 662 45.52 7.45 -26.44
C ARG A 662 46.30 7.43 -25.12
N THR A 663 47.03 8.50 -24.83
CA THR A 663 47.56 8.76 -23.48
C THR A 663 46.40 8.95 -22.50
N PRO A 664 46.44 8.39 -21.28
CA PRO A 664 45.40 8.65 -20.28
C PRO A 664 45.38 10.13 -19.89
N PRO A 665 44.22 10.71 -19.55
CA PRO A 665 44.09 12.13 -19.27
C PRO A 665 44.83 12.55 -17.99
N GLU A 666 45.49 13.69 -18.05
CA GLU A 666 46.04 14.39 -16.89
C GLU A 666 44.89 15.16 -16.19
N ASP A 667 44.78 14.92 -14.88
CA ASP A 667 43.66 15.17 -13.94
C ASP A 667 42.26 14.65 -14.39
N PRO A 668 41.78 13.52 -13.84
CA PRO A 668 40.48 12.93 -14.18
C PRO A 668 39.27 13.56 -13.44
N ASN A 669 39.40 14.79 -12.91
CA ASN A 669 38.35 15.45 -12.12
C ASN A 669 37.65 16.63 -12.83
N GLU A 670 38.04 16.98 -14.06
CA GLU A 670 37.35 17.99 -14.87
C GLU A 670 36.25 17.36 -15.74
N PRO A 671 35.07 17.99 -15.93
CA PRO A 671 34.11 17.57 -16.93
C PRO A 671 34.70 17.76 -18.33
N GLN A 672 34.63 16.71 -19.15
CA GLN A 672 35.20 16.69 -20.50
C GLN A 672 34.12 16.23 -21.49
N ILE A 673 34.11 16.83 -22.68
CA ILE A 673 33.23 16.45 -23.80
C ILE A 673 34.13 16.05 -24.98
N ALA A 674 33.82 14.95 -25.68
CA ALA A 674 34.67 14.45 -26.75
C ALA A 674 34.60 15.32 -28.02
N ASP A 675 33.39 15.64 -28.49
CA ASP A 675 33.11 16.53 -29.62
C ASP A 675 31.78 17.26 -29.35
N VAL A 676 31.59 18.45 -29.93
CA VAL A 676 30.34 19.21 -29.92
C VAL A 676 29.93 19.51 -31.37
N ASP A 677 28.90 18.83 -31.88
CA ASP A 677 28.45 18.92 -33.27
C ASP A 677 27.08 19.61 -33.36
N LEU A 678 27.08 20.88 -33.76
CA LEU A 678 25.92 21.78 -33.82
C LEU A 678 25.59 22.19 -35.27
N ARG A 679 26.04 21.40 -36.25
CA ARG A 679 25.92 21.76 -37.67
C ARG A 679 24.48 21.92 -38.12
N MET A 680 24.18 23.02 -38.81
CA MET A 680 22.83 23.42 -39.24
C MET A 680 21.80 23.56 -38.10
N ALA A 681 22.22 23.58 -36.82
CA ALA A 681 21.33 23.78 -35.67
C ALA A 681 20.76 25.21 -35.64
N ARG A 682 19.61 25.35 -34.98
CA ARG A 682 18.93 26.65 -34.76
C ARG A 682 18.67 26.84 -33.28
N ILE A 683 19.28 27.87 -32.70
CA ILE A 683 19.21 28.21 -31.28
C ILE A 683 18.57 29.60 -31.15
N GLY A 684 17.37 29.65 -30.57
CA GLY A 684 16.58 30.88 -30.39
C GLY A 684 17.07 31.76 -29.23
N GLY A 685 17.87 31.21 -28.33
CA GLY A 685 18.61 31.92 -27.29
C GLY A 685 20.11 31.98 -27.55
N ARG A 686 20.87 31.97 -26.45
CA ARG A 686 22.33 31.99 -26.38
C ARG A 686 22.91 30.58 -26.46
N LEU A 687 24.18 30.47 -26.86
CA LEU A 687 25.01 29.30 -26.67
C LEU A 687 26.01 29.59 -25.56
N TRP A 688 26.06 28.76 -24.53
CA TRP A 688 27.03 28.87 -23.43
C TRP A 688 27.89 27.61 -23.32
N LEU A 689 29.20 27.78 -23.40
CA LEU A 689 30.24 26.75 -23.23
C LEU A 689 31.24 27.17 -22.12
N LYS A 690 30.75 27.92 -21.13
CA LYS A 690 31.59 28.51 -20.08
C LYS A 690 32.25 27.41 -19.25
N GLY A 691 33.57 27.49 -19.06
CA GLY A 691 34.32 26.56 -18.21
C GLY A 691 34.34 25.09 -18.67
N GLN A 692 33.91 24.76 -19.89
CA GLN A 692 34.01 23.39 -20.42
C GLN A 692 35.39 23.07 -20.99
N ARG A 693 35.74 21.78 -20.99
CA ARG A 693 36.90 21.23 -21.71
C ARG A 693 36.44 20.30 -22.82
N VAL A 694 36.41 20.80 -24.06
CA VAL A 694 36.14 19.98 -25.25
C VAL A 694 37.47 19.40 -25.76
N LEU A 695 37.57 18.08 -25.82
CA LEU A 695 38.79 17.37 -26.24
C LEU A 695 38.99 17.38 -27.76
N GLY A 696 37.88 17.39 -28.50
CA GLY A 696 37.83 17.41 -29.96
C GLY A 696 37.27 18.72 -30.51
N THR A 697 36.43 18.59 -31.53
CA THR A 697 35.95 19.72 -32.34
C THR A 697 34.68 20.34 -31.78
N VAL A 698 34.56 21.66 -31.86
CA VAL A 698 33.28 22.38 -31.80
C VAL A 698 32.90 22.78 -33.24
N ASP A 699 31.88 22.15 -33.80
CA ASP A 699 31.45 22.36 -35.18
C ASP A 699 30.09 23.08 -35.26
N LEU A 700 30.10 24.33 -35.72
CA LEU A 700 28.96 25.22 -35.91
C LEU A 700 28.75 25.55 -37.41
N GLU A 701 29.22 24.70 -38.34
CA GLU A 701 29.01 24.88 -39.78
C GLU A 701 27.51 25.00 -40.13
N ASP A 702 27.14 26.08 -40.81
CA ASP A 702 25.77 26.50 -41.16
C ASP A 702 24.79 26.70 -39.97
N ALA A 703 25.29 26.78 -38.72
CA ALA A 703 24.47 26.99 -37.53
C ALA A 703 23.91 28.42 -37.42
N ARG A 704 22.77 28.58 -36.74
CA ARG A 704 22.12 29.88 -36.49
C ARG A 704 21.78 30.07 -35.02
N ILE A 705 22.28 31.16 -34.43
CA ILE A 705 22.13 31.52 -33.01
C ILE A 705 21.61 32.97 -32.93
N GLU A 706 20.44 33.17 -32.32
CA GLU A 706 19.84 34.51 -32.15
C GLU A 706 20.46 35.29 -30.97
N GLY A 707 21.12 34.60 -30.03
CA GLY A 707 21.83 35.17 -28.89
C GLY A 707 23.36 35.21 -29.02
N GLU A 708 24.01 35.47 -27.88
CA GLU A 708 25.47 35.41 -27.69
C GLU A 708 25.99 33.95 -27.74
N ALA A 709 27.18 33.74 -28.31
CA ALA A 709 27.93 32.49 -28.25
C ALA A 709 29.14 32.66 -27.32
N ASN A 710 28.98 32.28 -26.06
CA ASN A 710 29.92 32.55 -24.97
C ASN A 710 30.78 31.32 -24.67
N PHE A 711 32.11 31.48 -24.75
CA PHE A 711 33.12 30.45 -24.47
C PHE A 711 34.08 30.87 -23.34
N THR A 712 33.68 31.82 -22.49
CA THR A 712 34.51 32.37 -21.39
C THR A 712 35.04 31.25 -20.50
N HIS A 713 36.35 31.25 -20.23
CA HIS A 713 37.06 30.18 -19.48
C HIS A 713 36.97 28.75 -20.07
N GLY A 714 36.47 28.56 -21.30
CA GLY A 714 36.44 27.24 -21.95
C GLY A 714 37.76 26.86 -22.64
N ARG A 715 38.07 25.56 -22.72
CA ARG A 715 39.17 25.01 -23.55
C ARG A 715 38.61 24.12 -24.67
N VAL A 716 39.18 24.21 -25.87
CA VAL A 716 38.84 23.39 -27.05
C VAL A 716 40.13 22.86 -27.68
N HIS A 717 40.46 21.59 -27.46
CA HIS A 717 41.73 21.02 -27.95
C HIS A 717 41.70 20.68 -29.47
N GLY A 718 40.52 20.56 -30.08
CA GLY A 718 40.33 20.45 -31.52
C GLY A 718 39.99 21.77 -32.21
N ASP A 719 39.35 21.70 -33.38
CA ASP A 719 38.96 22.88 -34.16
C ASP A 719 37.74 23.60 -33.55
N LEU A 720 37.64 24.92 -33.80
CA LEU A 720 36.40 25.69 -33.67
C LEU A 720 35.97 26.15 -35.08
N ARG A 721 34.92 25.52 -35.61
CA ARG A 721 34.43 25.79 -36.98
C ARG A 721 33.16 26.61 -36.91
N LEU A 722 33.17 27.80 -37.51
CA LEU A 722 32.08 28.77 -37.49
C LEU A 722 31.63 29.10 -38.93
N ARG A 723 31.82 28.17 -39.87
CA ARG A 723 31.61 28.42 -41.30
C ARG A 723 30.15 28.70 -41.61
N ASN A 724 29.89 29.77 -42.35
CA ASN A 724 28.54 30.29 -42.67
C ASN A 724 27.67 30.57 -41.43
N ALA A 725 28.19 30.42 -40.21
CA ALA A 725 27.42 30.50 -38.98
C ALA A 725 26.86 31.91 -38.81
N THR A 726 25.58 32.02 -38.46
CA THR A 726 24.92 33.31 -38.20
C THR A 726 24.71 33.45 -36.70
N ILE A 727 25.44 34.37 -36.06
CA ILE A 727 25.37 34.62 -34.61
C ILE A 727 25.04 36.10 -34.41
N VAL A 728 23.84 36.35 -33.90
CA VAL A 728 23.24 37.70 -33.79
C VAL A 728 23.68 38.40 -32.49
N GLY A 729 24.15 37.66 -31.48
CA GLY A 729 24.88 38.22 -30.36
C GLY A 729 26.39 38.30 -30.61
N ARG A 730 27.15 38.43 -29.53
CA ARG A 730 28.62 38.43 -29.56
C ARG A 730 29.16 37.00 -29.67
N VAL A 731 30.34 36.85 -30.24
CA VAL A 731 31.14 35.63 -30.17
C VAL A 731 32.33 35.90 -29.27
N PHE A 732 32.42 35.08 -28.21
CA PHE A 732 33.25 35.30 -27.03
C PHE A 732 32.70 36.44 -26.12
N GLY A 733 32.88 36.28 -24.81
CA GLY A 733 32.11 37.01 -23.78
C GLY A 733 32.68 38.36 -23.33
N ASP A 734 31.92 39.04 -22.47
CA ASP A 734 32.37 40.25 -21.75
C ASP A 734 33.34 39.89 -20.62
N GLU A 735 34.50 40.55 -20.56
CA GLU A 735 35.48 40.36 -19.49
C GLU A 735 36.07 41.70 -19.01
N THR A 736 35.47 42.26 -17.94
CA THR A 736 36.12 43.28 -17.09
C THR A 736 37.10 42.68 -16.08
N ASP A 737 37.12 41.35 -15.96
CA ASP A 737 37.73 40.63 -14.84
C ASP A 737 39.13 40.15 -15.24
N ALA A 738 40.15 40.89 -14.80
CA ALA A 738 41.53 40.76 -15.26
C ALA A 738 42.30 39.53 -14.70
N SER A 739 41.68 38.34 -14.64
CA SER A 739 42.27 37.15 -14.00
C SER A 739 41.75 35.80 -14.54
N GLY A 740 42.06 35.48 -15.80
CA GLY A 740 41.82 34.17 -16.41
C GLY A 740 42.07 34.18 -17.92
N PRO A 741 42.47 33.07 -18.55
CA PRO A 741 42.72 33.05 -20.00
C PRO A 741 41.42 32.91 -20.82
N TYR A 742 41.45 33.55 -21.99
CA TYR A 742 40.44 33.53 -23.06
C TYR A 742 40.20 32.10 -23.58
N PRO A 743 39.09 31.83 -24.30
CA PRO A 743 38.80 30.54 -24.91
C PRO A 743 40.02 29.89 -25.60
N GLN A 744 40.56 28.86 -24.95
CA GLN A 744 41.80 28.20 -25.33
C GLN A 744 41.53 27.17 -26.44
N VAL A 745 41.44 27.66 -27.69
CA VAL A 745 41.34 26.78 -28.87
C VAL A 745 42.75 26.41 -29.34
N SER A 746 43.19 25.16 -29.21
CA SER A 746 44.50 24.74 -29.74
C SER A 746 44.46 24.01 -31.09
N GLY A 747 43.28 23.78 -31.67
CA GLY A 747 43.12 23.49 -33.09
C GLY A 747 43.10 24.75 -33.96
N ARG A 748 42.26 24.74 -35.00
CA ARG A 748 42.06 25.87 -35.92
C ARG A 748 40.72 26.56 -35.68
N VAL A 749 40.72 27.90 -35.77
CA VAL A 749 39.48 28.71 -35.83
C VAL A 749 39.15 29.01 -37.30
N ASP A 750 38.01 28.54 -37.79
CA ASP A 750 37.62 28.61 -39.22
C ASP A 750 36.22 29.22 -39.37
N ALA A 751 36.13 30.56 -39.40
CA ALA A 751 34.88 31.33 -39.43
C ALA A 751 34.55 31.89 -40.83
N ARG A 752 34.84 31.12 -41.88
CA ARG A 752 34.62 31.56 -43.27
C ARG A 752 33.15 31.76 -43.59
N GLY A 753 32.80 32.86 -44.25
CA GLY A 753 31.40 33.19 -44.58
C GLY A 753 30.49 33.47 -43.37
N ALA A 754 31.04 33.50 -42.15
CA ALA A 754 30.28 33.70 -40.92
C ALA A 754 29.66 35.10 -40.86
N LYS A 755 28.50 35.23 -40.21
CA LYS A 755 27.77 36.48 -40.01
C LYS A 755 27.63 36.75 -38.53
N LEU A 756 28.48 37.60 -37.98
CA LEU A 756 28.68 37.79 -36.54
C LEU A 756 28.39 39.25 -36.17
N SER A 757 27.59 39.52 -35.14
CA SER A 757 27.38 40.90 -34.69
C SER A 757 28.59 41.48 -33.94
N GLU A 758 29.32 40.66 -33.19
CA GLU A 758 30.60 41.05 -32.62
C GLU A 758 31.53 39.85 -32.50
N LEU A 759 32.83 40.04 -32.75
CA LEU A 759 33.86 39.03 -32.58
C LEU A 759 35.05 39.63 -31.84
N VAL A 760 35.36 39.08 -30.66
CA VAL A 760 36.50 39.51 -29.83
C VAL A 760 37.65 38.51 -29.96
N LEU A 761 38.73 38.88 -30.64
CA LEU A 761 39.92 38.05 -30.77
C LEU A 761 41.07 38.61 -29.92
N ARG A 762 41.45 37.86 -28.89
CA ARG A 762 42.60 38.19 -28.04
C ARG A 762 43.69 37.14 -28.12
N VAL A 763 44.92 37.59 -28.38
CA VAL A 763 46.13 36.77 -28.49
C VAL A 763 47.17 37.34 -27.51
N ASP A 764 47.09 36.89 -26.25
CA ASP A 764 48.17 37.09 -25.29
C ASP A 764 49.22 35.96 -25.45
N LEU A 765 50.49 36.36 -25.55
CA LEU A 765 51.66 35.47 -25.68
C LEU A 765 52.66 35.69 -24.54
N SER A 766 52.18 36.18 -23.40
CA SER A 766 52.99 36.37 -22.19
C SER A 766 53.59 35.04 -21.73
N GLU A 767 54.91 35.01 -21.52
CA GLU A 767 55.56 33.92 -20.79
C GLU A 767 54.93 33.78 -19.39
N PRO A 768 54.71 32.56 -18.88
CA PRO A 768 54.13 32.37 -17.55
C PRO A 768 55.05 32.97 -16.49
N ASP A 769 54.46 33.77 -15.59
CA ASP A 769 55.18 34.51 -14.56
C ASP A 769 56.11 33.58 -13.75
N SER A 770 57.38 33.97 -13.59
CA SER A 770 58.45 33.11 -13.04
C SER A 770 58.40 32.97 -11.51
N GLY A 771 57.24 32.53 -11.00
CA GLY A 771 56.85 32.50 -9.59
C GLY A 771 56.98 31.13 -8.90
N ALA A 772 58.15 30.48 -8.99
CA ALA A 772 58.54 29.32 -8.19
C ALA A 772 57.63 28.06 -8.26
N ALA A 773 57.59 27.41 -9.44
CA ALA A 773 57.05 26.06 -9.61
C ALA A 773 58.02 24.94 -9.14
N ASP A 774 57.48 23.75 -8.87
CA ASP A 774 58.25 22.55 -8.52
C ASP A 774 58.92 21.93 -9.78
N PRO A 775 60.17 21.46 -9.73
CA PRO A 775 60.86 20.89 -10.90
C PRO A 775 60.29 19.56 -11.47
N THR A 776 59.13 19.09 -10.99
CA THR A 776 58.55 17.78 -11.36
C THR A 776 57.30 17.86 -12.24
N GLU A 777 56.70 19.03 -12.46
CA GLU A 777 55.57 19.22 -13.37
C GLU A 777 56.06 19.74 -14.75
N PRO A 778 55.62 19.15 -15.88
CA PRO A 778 55.93 19.69 -17.20
C PRO A 778 55.10 20.96 -17.46
N ASN A 779 55.75 22.06 -17.85
CA ASN A 779 55.07 23.32 -18.18
C ASN A 779 53.94 23.09 -19.21
N GLU A 780 52.67 23.33 -18.82
CA GLU A 780 51.57 23.46 -19.78
C GLU A 780 51.93 24.57 -20.77
N LYS A 781 52.11 24.19 -22.04
CA LYS A 781 52.40 25.14 -23.12
C LYS A 781 51.08 25.77 -23.54
N ALA A 782 50.90 27.06 -23.26
CA ALA A 782 49.65 27.79 -23.46
C ALA A 782 48.96 27.43 -24.79
N ASP A 783 47.75 26.87 -24.68
CA ASP A 783 46.91 26.38 -25.78
C ASP A 783 46.58 27.53 -26.74
N THR A 784 47.41 27.67 -27.77
CA THR A 784 47.40 28.77 -28.73
C THR A 784 46.87 28.28 -30.07
N PRO A 785 45.91 28.99 -30.70
CA PRO A 785 45.30 28.55 -31.95
C PRO A 785 46.34 28.35 -33.05
N LYS A 786 46.33 27.18 -33.71
CA LYS A 786 47.28 26.87 -34.79
C LYS A 786 47.13 27.80 -35.99
N TYR A 787 45.93 28.36 -36.20
CA TYR A 787 45.56 29.16 -37.36
C TYR A 787 44.20 29.85 -37.17
N PHE A 788 44.03 31.08 -37.67
CA PHE A 788 42.75 31.78 -37.77
C PHE A 788 42.37 32.03 -39.23
N ARG A 789 41.09 31.79 -39.60
CA ARG A 789 40.57 32.06 -40.95
C ARG A 789 39.26 32.84 -40.92
N LEU A 790 39.25 34.00 -41.57
CA LEU A 790 38.13 34.95 -41.65
C LEU A 790 37.70 35.29 -43.09
N ASP A 791 38.00 34.42 -44.07
CA ASP A 791 37.62 34.69 -45.47
C ASP A 791 36.10 34.83 -45.64
N GLU A 792 35.66 35.85 -46.37
CA GLU A 792 34.27 36.15 -46.74
C GLU A 792 33.31 36.34 -45.55
N ALA A 793 33.84 36.48 -44.33
CA ALA A 793 33.05 36.75 -43.14
C ALA A 793 32.49 38.19 -43.13
N GLN A 794 31.34 38.36 -42.48
CA GLN A 794 30.68 39.64 -42.21
C GLN A 794 30.60 39.81 -40.69
N VAL A 795 31.48 40.65 -40.13
CA VAL A 795 31.66 40.83 -38.68
C VAL A 795 31.37 42.28 -38.34
N ARG A 796 30.23 42.58 -37.72
CA ARG A 796 29.78 43.98 -37.56
C ARG A 796 30.74 44.80 -36.69
N SER A 797 31.06 44.34 -35.47
CA SER A 797 32.17 44.86 -34.66
C SER A 797 33.28 43.81 -34.54
N LEU A 798 34.51 44.15 -34.92
CA LEU A 798 35.68 43.29 -34.75
C LEU A 798 36.63 43.92 -33.73
N GLN A 799 36.85 43.23 -32.59
CA GLN A 799 37.86 43.64 -31.61
C GLN A 799 39.11 42.76 -31.75
N LEU A 800 40.27 43.38 -31.90
CA LEU A 800 41.58 42.72 -31.96
C LEU A 800 42.47 43.20 -30.80
N MET A 801 42.92 42.26 -29.96
CA MET A 801 43.86 42.50 -28.86
C MET A 801 45.09 41.60 -29.05
N TRP A 802 46.24 42.19 -29.35
CA TRP A 802 47.39 41.45 -29.91
C TRP A 802 48.71 42.09 -29.47
N ASP A 803 49.63 41.32 -28.85
CA ASP A 803 51.04 41.76 -28.74
C ASP A 803 51.81 41.44 -30.03
N PHE A 804 51.98 42.46 -30.87
CA PHE A 804 52.65 42.36 -32.17
C PHE A 804 54.14 41.95 -32.08
N ARG A 805 54.76 41.91 -30.90
CA ARG A 805 56.18 41.56 -30.71
C ARG A 805 56.49 40.08 -30.85
N ALA A 806 55.53 39.20 -30.57
CA ALA A 806 55.77 37.78 -30.27
C ALA A 806 55.51 36.80 -31.44
N GLY A 807 55.10 37.28 -32.62
CA GLY A 807 54.89 36.42 -33.81
C GLY A 807 53.67 35.51 -33.68
N GLY A 808 52.49 36.11 -33.47
CA GLY A 808 51.23 35.40 -33.29
C GLY A 808 50.78 34.50 -34.45
N PRO A 809 49.75 33.66 -34.23
CA PRO A 809 49.39 32.59 -35.14
C PRO A 809 48.91 33.12 -36.51
N PRO A 810 49.05 32.34 -37.59
CA PRO A 810 48.73 32.83 -38.92
C PRO A 810 47.24 33.13 -39.06
N LEU A 811 46.93 34.41 -39.29
CA LEU A 811 45.60 34.89 -39.64
C LEU A 811 45.52 35.04 -41.16
N THR A 812 44.52 34.42 -41.80
CA THR A 812 44.12 34.75 -43.17
C THR A 812 42.79 35.45 -43.23
N VAL A 813 42.76 36.48 -44.07
CA VAL A 813 41.62 37.37 -44.29
C VAL A 813 41.52 37.64 -45.79
N HIS A 814 40.40 37.27 -46.39
CA HIS A 814 40.10 37.54 -47.80
C HIS A 814 38.64 37.99 -47.90
N GLN A 815 38.37 39.20 -48.38
CA GLN A 815 37.00 39.76 -48.50
C GLN A 815 36.18 39.83 -47.19
N LEU A 816 36.83 39.89 -46.02
CA LEU A 816 36.19 40.24 -44.75
C LEU A 816 35.50 41.60 -44.83
N GLN A 817 34.30 41.71 -44.26
CA GLN A 817 33.50 42.94 -44.16
C GLN A 817 33.22 43.27 -42.68
N PHE A 818 33.33 44.55 -42.31
CA PHE A 818 33.02 45.04 -40.96
C PHE A 818 32.48 46.47 -40.96
N GLU A 819 31.70 46.83 -39.93
CA GLU A 819 31.24 48.22 -39.69
C GLU A 819 32.22 48.97 -38.77
N GLU A 820 32.71 48.27 -37.73
CA GLU A 820 33.59 48.82 -36.70
C GLU A 820 34.79 47.89 -36.44
N LEU A 821 35.98 48.48 -36.23
CA LEU A 821 37.22 47.77 -35.94
C LEU A 821 37.93 48.45 -34.77
N LEU A 822 38.08 47.72 -33.67
CA LEU A 822 38.73 48.17 -32.44
C LEU A 822 40.05 47.40 -32.29
N VAL A 823 41.17 48.13 -32.20
CA VAL A 823 42.51 47.55 -32.00
C VAL A 823 43.13 48.17 -30.75
N ASN A 824 43.31 47.36 -29.71
CA ASN A 824 43.84 47.81 -28.42
C ASN A 824 45.29 47.35 -28.25
N GLU A 825 46.24 48.29 -28.15
CA GLU A 825 47.59 48.02 -27.67
C GLU A 825 47.59 47.78 -26.16
N THR A 826 48.35 46.80 -25.68
CA THR A 826 48.46 46.51 -24.25
C THR A 826 49.27 47.62 -23.52
N PRO A 827 48.74 48.18 -22.42
CA PRO A 827 49.40 49.29 -21.73
C PRO A 827 50.72 48.86 -21.08
N GLN A 828 51.75 49.70 -21.21
CA GLN A 828 53.09 49.43 -20.69
C GLN A 828 53.09 49.38 -19.15
N TRP A 829 53.56 48.27 -18.58
CA TRP A 829 53.90 48.18 -17.16
C TRP A 829 55.23 48.92 -16.89
N PRO A 830 55.31 49.80 -15.88
CA PRO A 830 56.53 50.56 -15.59
C PRO A 830 57.59 49.72 -14.86
N GLU A 831 58.83 49.76 -15.35
CA GLU A 831 59.93 48.96 -14.80
C GLU A 831 60.41 49.42 -13.40
N GLY A 832 60.47 48.46 -12.49
CA GLY A 832 61.62 48.24 -11.58
C GLY A 832 62.13 49.35 -10.65
N ARG A 833 61.92 49.17 -9.33
CA ARG A 833 62.91 49.57 -8.31
C ARG A 833 63.02 48.54 -7.18
N ALA A 834 64.24 48.07 -6.92
CA ALA A 834 64.56 47.14 -5.84
C ALA A 834 65.27 47.85 -4.67
N GLY A 835 65.22 47.29 -3.45
CA GLY A 835 66.26 47.57 -2.44
C GLY A 835 65.91 47.67 -0.94
N ARG A 836 65.54 46.54 -0.31
CA ARG A 836 65.89 46.12 1.09
C ARG A 836 65.43 46.94 2.34
N SER A 837 65.33 46.17 3.45
CA SER A 837 65.43 46.54 4.89
C SER A 837 64.43 47.56 5.45
N GLY A 838 63.70 47.33 6.54
CA GLY A 838 63.95 46.45 7.68
C GLY A 838 63.98 47.27 8.98
N SER A 839 63.32 46.77 10.03
CA SER A 839 63.21 47.32 11.41
C SER A 839 62.35 48.56 11.65
N ALA A 840 61.70 48.58 12.83
CA ALA A 840 60.93 49.66 13.44
C ALA A 840 61.83 50.43 14.47
N PRO A 841 61.41 51.45 15.29
CA PRO A 841 60.12 51.51 16.00
C PRO A 841 59.51 52.90 16.37
N ALA A 842 58.32 52.82 17.00
CA ALA A 842 57.85 53.61 18.16
C ALA A 842 57.17 55.01 18.02
N ALA A 843 56.16 55.17 18.89
CA ALA A 843 55.62 56.39 19.52
C ALA A 843 54.79 57.40 18.68
N ALA A 844 53.71 58.03 19.21
CA ALA A 844 52.91 57.77 20.42
C ALA A 844 51.59 58.60 20.44
N ALA A 845 50.71 58.30 21.43
CA ALA A 845 49.59 59.12 21.94
C ALA A 845 48.30 59.25 21.08
N LEU A 846 47.06 59.30 21.62
CA LEU A 846 46.38 58.91 22.89
C LEU A 846 44.86 59.18 22.62
N ASP A 847 43.80 58.65 23.25
CA ASP A 847 43.47 57.56 24.21
C ASP A 847 41.97 57.19 23.89
N ALA A 848 40.99 56.72 24.69
CA ALA A 848 40.75 56.14 26.03
C ALA A 848 39.32 55.50 25.97
N ALA A 849 38.87 54.53 26.78
CA ALA A 849 39.48 53.69 27.80
C ALA A 849 38.84 52.28 27.80
N LYS A 850 39.49 51.32 28.48
CA LYS A 850 38.99 49.95 28.82
C LYS A 850 38.44 49.97 30.29
N PRO A 851 38.17 48.85 31.04
CA PRO A 851 38.34 47.43 30.75
C PRO A 851 37.20 46.48 31.23
N SER A 852 37.52 45.19 31.34
CA SER A 852 36.66 44.00 31.41
C SER A 852 37.10 42.99 32.50
N TYR A 853 36.39 41.86 32.59
CA TYR A 853 36.67 40.62 33.36
C TYR A 853 36.42 40.60 34.90
N ASP A 854 35.39 39.81 35.31
CA ASP A 854 35.46 38.53 36.07
C ASP A 854 36.44 38.32 37.26
N PRO A 855 36.23 37.32 38.17
CA PRO A 855 35.03 36.51 38.49
C PRO A 855 34.84 36.14 40.01
N TRP A 856 33.84 35.28 40.33
CA TRP A 856 33.65 34.43 41.56
C TRP A 856 33.74 35.03 43.00
N GLY A 857 32.77 34.72 43.89
CA GLY A 857 33.02 34.83 45.36
C GLY A 857 31.81 34.89 46.33
N LEU A 858 31.42 33.74 46.90
CA LEU A 858 30.40 33.53 47.95
C LEU A 858 30.52 34.38 49.25
N ALA A 859 29.38 34.74 49.86
CA ALA A 859 29.13 34.58 51.31
C ALA A 859 27.62 34.61 51.66
N SER A 860 27.24 34.15 52.87
CA SER A 860 25.84 33.88 53.26
C SER A 860 25.38 34.59 54.55
N ALA A 861 24.06 34.80 54.70
CA ALA A 861 23.40 35.01 55.99
C ALA A 861 22.03 34.32 56.02
N ARG A 862 21.57 33.88 57.22
CA ARG A 862 20.29 33.19 57.46
C ARG A 862 19.39 34.02 58.37
N LEU A 863 18.07 33.81 58.27
CA LEU A 863 17.17 33.84 59.45
C LEU A 863 16.04 32.80 59.28
N ARG A 864 15.40 32.39 60.38
CA ARG A 864 14.35 31.35 60.41
C ARG A 864 13.14 31.78 61.25
N GLY A 865 11.94 31.59 60.69
CA GLY A 865 10.82 30.87 61.32
C GLY A 865 9.92 31.57 62.37
N SER A 866 8.63 31.25 62.31
CA SER A 866 7.82 30.78 63.46
C SER A 866 6.43 30.30 63.00
N TYR A 867 5.74 29.53 63.84
CA TYR A 867 4.38 28.98 63.64
C TYR A 867 3.35 29.73 64.51
N GLY A 868 2.10 29.92 64.07
CA GLY A 868 1.10 30.70 64.83
C GLY A 868 -0.38 30.48 64.46
N ARG A 869 -0.97 29.37 64.96
CA ARG A 869 -2.38 28.93 64.93
C ARG A 869 -3.51 30.00 64.97
N CYS A 870 -4.65 29.63 64.34
CA CYS A 870 -6.05 29.89 64.78
C CYS A 870 -6.59 31.35 64.74
N ARG A 871 -7.90 31.63 64.60
CA ARG A 871 -9.11 30.90 64.13
C ARG A 871 -10.18 31.97 63.74
N ASP A 872 -11.33 31.54 63.23
CA ASP A 872 -12.63 32.25 63.21
C ASP A 872 -12.75 33.60 62.47
N SER A 873 -13.42 33.58 61.30
CA SER A 873 -14.59 34.45 60.97
C SER A 873 -15.09 34.24 59.54
N ALA A 874 -16.02 33.32 59.33
CA ALA A 874 -16.55 32.95 58.01
C ALA A 874 -17.42 34.03 57.30
N ALA A 875 -17.58 35.22 57.88
CA ALA A 875 -18.45 36.28 57.35
C ALA A 875 -17.78 37.25 56.36
N GLY A 876 -16.44 37.38 56.39
CA GLY A 876 -15.72 38.43 55.65
C GLY A 876 -15.61 38.24 54.12
N LEU A 877 -15.63 36.99 53.64
CA LEU A 877 -15.30 36.68 52.25
C LEU A 877 -16.41 37.11 51.27
N LEU A 878 -17.67 36.73 51.55
CA LEU A 878 -18.81 37.00 50.66
C LEU A 878 -19.11 38.51 50.52
N GLY A 879 -18.97 39.28 51.60
CA GLY A 879 -19.12 40.75 51.58
C GLY A 879 -18.00 41.50 50.84
N SER A 880 -16.89 40.82 50.56
CA SER A 880 -15.77 41.35 49.78
C SER A 880 -15.92 41.00 48.30
N VAL A 881 -16.23 39.73 47.98
CA VAL A 881 -16.50 39.27 46.61
C VAL A 881 -17.69 40.02 45.98
N ARG A 882 -18.79 40.24 46.72
CA ARG A 882 -19.96 40.97 46.18
C ARG A 882 -19.65 42.41 45.78
N ARG A 883 -18.73 43.10 46.49
CA ARG A 883 -18.26 44.44 46.11
C ARG A 883 -17.29 44.41 44.93
N ALA A 884 -16.39 43.44 44.88
CA ALA A 884 -15.47 43.26 43.75
C ALA A 884 -16.22 42.97 42.43
N VAL A 885 -17.27 42.15 42.46
CA VAL A 885 -18.06 41.81 41.26
C VAL A 885 -18.90 42.99 40.76
N LEU A 886 -19.54 43.75 41.66
CA LEU A 886 -20.38 44.88 41.26
C LEU A 886 -19.58 46.08 40.73
N ASN A 887 -18.43 46.41 41.31
CA ASN A 887 -17.62 47.54 40.84
C ASN A 887 -16.94 47.30 39.47
N VAL A 888 -16.90 46.06 38.98
CA VAL A 888 -16.35 45.71 37.65
C VAL A 888 -17.41 45.80 36.54
N SER A 889 -18.68 46.04 36.86
CA SER A 889 -19.77 46.10 35.86
C SER A 889 -19.89 47.44 35.11
N ARG A 890 -18.99 48.39 35.33
CA ARG A 890 -18.97 49.70 34.63
C ARG A 890 -17.56 50.03 34.16
N THR A 891 -17.43 50.37 32.88
CA THR A 891 -16.20 50.73 32.12
C THR A 891 -15.25 49.59 31.70
N ALA A 892 -14.49 49.88 30.64
CA ALA A 892 -13.38 49.13 30.02
C ALA A 892 -13.72 47.86 29.20
N SER A 893 -13.06 47.76 28.04
CA SER A 893 -13.31 46.79 26.97
C SER A 893 -12.02 46.05 26.59
N ASP A 894 -11.81 44.86 27.16
CA ASP A 894 -10.63 44.03 26.83
C ASP A 894 -10.95 42.53 26.94
N ALA A 895 -10.24 41.71 26.16
CA ALA A 895 -10.44 40.27 26.05
C ALA A 895 -9.84 39.50 27.25
N THR A 896 -8.65 39.92 27.72
CA THR A 896 -7.85 39.22 28.73
C THR A 896 -8.52 39.03 30.10
N ARG A 897 -9.54 39.83 30.43
CA ARG A 897 -10.35 39.65 31.64
C ARG A 897 -11.43 38.55 31.53
N ARG A 898 -11.85 38.17 30.33
CA ARG A 898 -12.91 37.14 30.14
C ARG A 898 -12.44 35.75 30.59
N ASP A 899 -11.17 35.44 30.36
CA ASP A 899 -10.61 34.14 30.75
C ASP A 899 -10.34 34.04 32.25
N ARG A 900 -10.02 35.15 32.94
CA ARG A 900 -9.99 35.17 34.41
C ARG A 900 -11.38 34.97 35.03
N LEU A 901 -12.43 35.48 34.39
CA LEU A 901 -13.83 35.19 34.77
C LEU A 901 -14.18 33.71 34.54
N ARG A 902 -13.75 33.11 33.43
CA ARG A 902 -13.90 31.67 33.17
C ARG A 902 -13.17 30.81 34.20
N GLN A 903 -11.92 31.15 34.53
CA GLN A 903 -11.11 30.48 35.55
C GLN A 903 -11.80 30.49 36.92
N ALA A 904 -12.29 31.64 37.37
CA ALA A 904 -13.05 31.76 38.62
C ALA A 904 -14.34 30.92 38.62
N LEU A 905 -15.06 30.87 37.49
CA LEU A 905 -16.28 30.07 37.35
C LEU A 905 -16.00 28.56 37.42
N TRP A 906 -14.95 28.09 36.72
CA TRP A 906 -14.54 26.68 36.74
C TRP A 906 -14.02 26.23 38.11
N LEU A 907 -13.27 27.09 38.81
CA LEU A 907 -12.81 26.79 40.18
C LEU A 907 -14.01 26.64 41.14
N ALA A 908 -15.03 27.49 41.02
CA ALA A 908 -16.26 27.38 41.81
C ALA A 908 -17.06 26.10 41.51
N VAL A 909 -17.15 25.70 40.24
CA VAL A 909 -17.78 24.42 39.82
C VAL A 909 -17.00 23.22 40.37
N TRP A 910 -15.67 23.27 40.33
CA TRP A 910 -14.82 22.20 40.87
C TRP A 910 -14.98 22.06 42.40
N CYS A 911 -14.93 23.16 43.14
CA CYS A 911 -15.18 23.14 44.58
C CYS A 911 -16.60 22.65 44.94
N ALA A 912 -17.62 22.96 44.15
CA ALA A 912 -18.97 22.43 44.33
C ALA A 912 -19.05 20.91 44.08
N GLY A 913 -18.37 20.42 43.04
CA GLY A 913 -18.27 18.98 42.75
C GLY A 913 -17.55 18.19 43.86
N VAL A 914 -16.42 18.72 44.37
CA VAL A 914 -15.69 18.13 45.50
C VAL A 914 -16.54 18.13 46.78
N ALA A 915 -17.28 19.21 47.06
CA ALA A 915 -18.19 19.27 48.20
C ALA A 915 -19.31 18.22 48.10
N ALA A 916 -19.89 18.02 46.92
CA ALA A 916 -20.92 17.01 46.69
C ALA A 916 -20.38 15.57 46.82
N ALA A 917 -19.16 15.32 46.33
CA ALA A 917 -18.51 14.01 46.43
C ALA A 917 -18.19 13.60 47.88
N ILE A 918 -17.90 14.57 48.76
CA ILE A 918 -17.67 14.34 50.21
C ILE A 918 -18.97 13.96 50.95
N THR A 919 -20.14 14.27 50.40
CA THR A 919 -21.45 14.00 51.01
C THR A 919 -22.16 12.73 50.51
N ALA A 920 -21.52 11.92 49.66
CA ALA A 920 -22.15 10.76 49.03
C ALA A 920 -21.68 9.42 49.62
N GLU A 921 -22.52 8.79 50.45
CA GLU A 921 -22.23 7.49 51.09
C GLU A 921 -22.40 6.29 50.13
N THR A 922 -21.61 6.21 49.06
CA THR A 922 -21.45 4.97 48.27
C THR A 922 -19.97 4.68 47.93
N PRO A 923 -19.46 3.44 48.09
CA PRO A 923 -18.02 3.19 47.95
C PRO A 923 -17.43 3.31 46.53
N GLY A 924 -18.25 3.25 45.47
CA GLY A 924 -17.77 3.22 44.09
C GLY A 924 -17.62 4.58 43.41
N GLY A 925 -18.60 5.49 43.57
CA GLY A 925 -18.66 6.74 42.79
C GLY A 925 -17.57 7.77 43.13
N SER A 926 -17.04 7.71 44.36
CA SER A 926 -16.02 8.64 44.86
C SER A 926 -14.68 8.50 44.13
N LEU A 927 -14.28 7.27 43.78
CA LEU A 927 -13.00 7.00 43.10
C LEU A 927 -12.98 7.59 41.68
N VAL A 928 -14.06 7.44 40.93
CA VAL A 928 -14.18 7.94 39.54
C VAL A 928 -14.08 9.47 39.50
N LEU A 929 -14.80 10.16 40.39
CA LEU A 929 -14.74 11.62 40.50
C LEU A 929 -13.37 12.12 40.98
N PHE A 930 -12.72 11.40 41.89
CA PHE A 930 -11.37 11.73 42.37
C PHE A 930 -10.32 11.60 41.26
N VAL A 931 -10.32 10.48 40.53
CA VAL A 931 -9.40 10.24 39.41
C VAL A 931 -9.62 11.25 38.28
N ALA A 932 -10.87 11.54 37.91
CA ALA A 932 -11.19 12.58 36.93
C ALA A 932 -10.72 13.98 37.39
N GLY A 933 -10.90 14.31 38.67
CA GLY A 933 -10.42 15.56 39.27
C GLY A 933 -8.90 15.71 39.23
N VAL A 934 -8.16 14.66 39.58
CA VAL A 934 -6.68 14.62 39.50
C VAL A 934 -6.19 14.72 38.05
N TYR A 935 -6.86 14.03 37.12
CA TYR A 935 -6.51 14.07 35.70
C TYR A 935 -6.72 15.47 35.08
N LEU A 936 -7.84 16.13 35.41
CA LEU A 936 -8.11 17.50 34.99
C LEU A 936 -7.11 18.50 35.61
N LEU A 937 -6.72 18.32 36.87
CA LEU A 937 -5.69 19.14 37.51
C LEU A 937 -4.31 18.96 36.84
N ALA A 938 -3.93 17.73 36.50
CA ALA A 938 -2.69 17.45 35.78
C ALA A 938 -2.70 18.01 34.35
N SER A 939 -3.84 17.95 33.66
CA SER A 939 -4.05 18.58 32.34
C SER A 939 -3.92 20.11 32.42
N TRP A 940 -4.51 20.72 33.45
CA TRP A 940 -4.45 22.16 33.70
C TRP A 940 -3.02 22.64 34.00
N LEU A 941 -2.31 21.99 34.93
CA LEU A 941 -0.91 22.32 35.25
C LEU A 941 0.03 22.20 34.03
N ARG A 942 -0.21 21.22 33.15
CA ARG A 942 0.57 21.04 31.92
C ARG A 942 0.28 22.13 30.88
N SER A 943 -0.87 22.81 30.94
CA SER A 943 -1.17 23.98 30.10
C SER A 943 -0.51 25.27 30.60
N GLU A 944 -0.27 25.41 31.90
CA GLU A 944 0.28 26.65 32.47
C GLU A 944 1.80 26.79 32.24
N GLN A 945 2.50 25.69 31.92
CA GLN A 945 3.92 25.70 31.55
C GLN A 945 4.23 26.32 30.17
N SER A 946 3.24 26.53 29.29
CA SER A 946 3.50 27.00 27.91
C SER A 946 3.61 28.52 27.73
N HIS A 947 3.51 29.33 28.79
CA HIS A 947 3.37 30.79 28.67
C HIS A 947 4.25 31.65 29.60
N ARG A 948 5.56 31.69 29.32
CA ARG A 948 6.47 32.81 29.62
C ARG A 948 7.63 32.87 28.61
N PRO A 949 8.13 34.05 28.18
CA PRO A 949 7.39 35.27 27.86
C PRO A 949 7.82 35.84 26.49
N ALA A 950 7.05 35.58 25.42
CA ALA A 950 7.35 36.07 24.05
C ALA A 950 6.52 37.30 23.60
N GLY A 951 5.78 37.92 24.52
CA GLY A 951 4.56 38.69 24.20
C GLY A 951 4.71 40.01 23.45
N GLU A 952 5.88 40.66 23.45
CA GLU A 952 6.02 42.01 22.87
C GLU A 952 6.22 41.99 21.34
N ARG A 953 6.95 41.00 20.81
CA ARG A 953 7.21 40.90 19.35
C ARG A 953 5.97 40.45 18.58
N ASP A 954 5.23 39.50 19.14
CA ASP A 954 4.01 38.96 18.55
C ASP A 954 2.89 40.01 18.46
N ALA A 955 2.76 40.87 19.48
CA ALA A 955 1.81 41.99 19.46
C ALA A 955 2.10 43.00 18.34
N ALA A 956 3.37 43.30 18.08
CA ALA A 956 3.78 44.21 17.01
C ALA A 956 3.47 43.64 15.61
N LEU A 957 3.78 42.37 15.37
CA LEU A 957 3.44 41.68 14.12
C LEU A 957 1.92 41.67 13.89
N LYS A 958 1.15 41.32 14.92
CA LYS A 958 -0.32 41.29 14.92
C LYS A 958 -0.97 42.69 14.90
N ALA A 959 -0.19 43.77 15.04
CA ALA A 959 -0.64 45.14 14.77
C ALA A 959 -0.33 45.54 13.32
N PHE A 960 0.90 45.32 12.84
CA PHE A 960 1.33 45.58 11.47
C PHE A 960 0.39 44.91 10.44
N MET A 961 0.14 43.61 10.61
CA MET A 961 -0.76 42.82 9.74
C MET A 961 -2.24 43.24 9.79
N ARG A 962 -2.65 44.12 10.72
CA ARG A 962 -4.01 44.71 10.69
C ARG A 962 -4.09 45.96 9.84
N HIS A 963 -2.99 46.69 9.67
CA HIS A 963 -2.95 47.96 8.94
C HIS A 963 -2.41 47.84 7.50
N THR A 964 -1.79 46.72 7.13
CA THR A 964 -1.46 46.41 5.74
C THR A 964 -2.64 45.81 4.96
N GLU A 965 -2.69 46.15 3.66
CA GLU A 965 -3.61 45.58 2.69
C GLU A 965 -3.43 44.06 2.55
N PHE A 966 -4.46 43.36 2.09
CA PHE A 966 -4.47 41.90 2.05
C PHE A 966 -3.77 41.35 0.80
N SER A 967 -2.48 41.03 0.94
CA SER A 967 -1.75 40.19 -0.03
C SER A 967 -1.70 38.74 0.44
N PRO A 968 -2.31 37.77 -0.28
CA PRO A 968 -2.20 36.34 0.02
C PRO A 968 -0.75 35.85 0.11
N ALA A 969 0.08 36.27 -0.85
CA ALA A 969 1.49 35.90 -0.91
C ALA A 969 2.28 36.39 0.32
N PHE A 970 2.02 37.62 0.80
CA PHE A 970 2.68 38.15 1.99
C PHE A 970 2.43 37.26 3.23
N TYR A 971 1.19 36.83 3.45
CA TYR A 971 0.86 35.99 4.60
C TYR A 971 1.53 34.61 4.53
N VAL A 972 1.56 33.98 3.34
CA VAL A 972 2.22 32.67 3.15
C VAL A 972 3.74 32.78 3.33
N THR A 973 4.35 33.89 2.90
CA THR A 973 5.79 34.15 3.13
C THR A 973 6.09 34.36 4.61
N VAL A 974 5.27 35.14 5.34
CA VAL A 974 5.44 35.34 6.79
C VAL A 974 5.22 34.03 7.55
N GLU A 975 4.23 33.21 7.19
CA GLU A 975 4.03 31.87 7.77
C GLU A 975 5.29 31.00 7.59
N ARG A 976 5.77 30.85 6.34
CA ARG A 976 6.95 30.03 6.04
C ARG A 976 8.19 30.51 6.79
N TRP A 977 8.39 31.82 6.89
CA TRP A 977 9.50 32.44 7.62
C TRP A 977 9.44 32.18 9.14
N LEU A 978 8.23 32.16 9.73
CA LEU A 978 8.02 31.79 11.13
C LEU A 978 8.28 30.29 11.37
N ARG A 979 7.75 29.40 10.52
CA ARG A 979 8.01 27.95 10.60
C ARG A 979 9.50 27.62 10.46
N ALA A 980 10.19 28.26 9.51
CA ALA A 980 11.64 28.10 9.30
C ALA A 980 12.48 28.55 10.53
N ARG A 981 11.90 29.33 11.45
CA ARG A 981 12.51 29.74 12.72
C ARG A 981 12.00 28.95 13.93
N GLY A 982 11.16 27.93 13.72
CA GLY A 982 10.57 27.11 14.79
C GLY A 982 9.43 27.78 15.57
N ASP A 983 8.92 28.93 15.11
CA ASP A 983 7.77 29.62 15.73
C ASP A 983 6.44 29.17 15.10
N ASP A 984 6.22 27.86 15.11
CA ASP A 984 4.99 27.22 14.62
C ASP A 984 3.69 27.79 15.21
N PRO A 985 3.60 28.14 16.52
CA PRO A 985 2.38 28.71 17.08
C PRO A 985 2.02 30.06 16.44
N THR A 986 3.02 30.90 16.16
CA THR A 986 2.80 32.20 15.52
C THR A 986 2.54 32.03 14.01
N ALA A 987 3.17 31.05 13.37
CA ALA A 987 2.91 30.68 11.98
C ALA A 987 1.46 30.20 11.75
N ASP A 988 0.96 29.30 12.61
CA ASP A 988 -0.43 28.83 12.58
C ASP A 988 -1.43 30.00 12.75
N ASP A 989 -1.13 30.97 13.62
CA ASP A 989 -1.96 32.17 13.82
C ASP A 989 -1.97 33.08 12.57
N VAL A 990 -0.83 33.18 11.85
CA VAL A 990 -0.73 33.88 10.55
C VAL A 990 -1.53 33.16 9.46
N PHE A 991 -1.42 31.83 9.35
CA PHE A 991 -2.20 31.02 8.41
C PHE A 991 -3.72 31.15 8.66
N LEU A 992 -4.14 31.11 9.93
CA LEU A 992 -5.53 31.34 10.34
C LEU A 992 -5.97 32.81 10.16
N GLY A 993 -5.03 33.75 10.05
CA GLY A 993 -5.29 35.14 9.62
C GLY A 993 -5.53 35.23 8.12
N HIS A 994 -4.69 34.58 7.31
CA HIS A 994 -4.80 34.51 5.85
C HIS A 994 -6.17 33.98 5.41
N ARG A 995 -6.53 32.77 5.87
CA ARG A 995 -7.80 32.12 5.52
C ARG A 995 -9.04 32.93 5.90
N ARG A 996 -8.97 33.75 6.95
CA ARG A 996 -10.08 34.65 7.36
C ARG A 996 -10.25 35.84 6.42
N ARG A 997 -9.17 36.45 5.95
CA ARG A 997 -9.24 37.55 4.97
C ARG A 997 -9.61 37.03 3.56
N GLU A 998 -9.07 35.89 3.15
CA GLU A 998 -9.45 35.22 1.88
C GLU A 998 -10.96 34.91 1.81
N LEU A 999 -11.52 34.36 2.90
CA LEU A 999 -12.96 34.09 3.01
C LEU A 999 -13.82 35.36 3.15
N SER A 1000 -13.22 36.50 3.47
CA SER A 1000 -13.93 37.79 3.50
C SER A 1000 -14.01 38.38 2.09
N ALA A 1001 -12.88 38.43 1.36
CA ALA A 1001 -12.81 38.92 -0.02
C ALA A 1001 -13.68 38.12 -1.02
N LYS A 1002 -13.96 36.85 -0.74
CA LYS A 1002 -14.88 36.01 -1.55
C LYS A 1002 -16.38 36.26 -1.28
N ASN A 1003 -16.75 37.22 -0.41
CA ASN A 1003 -18.16 37.52 -0.08
C ASN A 1003 -18.63 38.92 -0.53
N ASP A 1004 -17.76 39.75 -1.12
CA ASP A 1004 -18.17 41.01 -1.76
C ASP A 1004 -18.61 40.76 -3.21
N PRO A 1005 -19.77 41.29 -3.67
CA PRO A 1005 -20.28 41.08 -5.02
C PRO A 1005 -19.57 41.98 -6.06
N PRO A 1006 -19.51 41.57 -7.35
CA PRO A 1006 -18.95 42.38 -8.43
C PRO A 1006 -19.82 43.62 -8.74
N PRO A 1007 -19.26 44.66 -9.40
CA PRO A 1007 -20.03 45.82 -9.85
C PRO A 1007 -21.03 45.43 -10.95
N PRO A 1008 -22.19 46.12 -11.05
CA PRO A 1008 -23.27 45.72 -11.95
C PRO A 1008 -23.11 46.29 -13.36
N GLU A 1009 -23.24 45.43 -14.37
CA GLU A 1009 -23.70 45.83 -15.71
C GLU A 1009 -25.18 45.47 -15.92
N GLU A 1010 -25.88 46.44 -16.51
CA GLU A 1010 -27.22 46.50 -17.12
C GLU A 1010 -28.34 45.47 -16.82
N SER A 1011 -29.47 46.03 -16.34
CA SER A 1011 -30.86 45.56 -16.49
C SER A 1011 -31.27 44.26 -15.76
N LEU A 1012 -32.20 44.29 -14.79
CA LEU A 1012 -33.59 44.70 -14.96
C LEU A 1012 -34.26 45.18 -13.65
N THR A 1013 -35.04 46.26 -13.78
CA THR A 1013 -36.15 46.74 -12.94
C THR A 1013 -36.28 46.27 -11.47
N HIS A 1014 -36.12 47.23 -10.54
CA HIS A 1014 -36.70 47.13 -9.20
C HIS A 1014 -38.23 46.96 -9.25
N GLY A 1015 -38.75 45.94 -8.56
CA GLY A 1015 -40.17 45.75 -8.29
C GLY A 1015 -40.39 44.51 -7.41
N ASP A 1016 -41.25 44.63 -6.41
CA ASP A 1016 -41.90 43.54 -5.65
C ASP A 1016 -41.06 42.31 -5.25
N LEU A 1017 -40.35 42.41 -4.11
CA LEU A 1017 -40.19 41.29 -3.16
C LEU A 1017 -39.87 41.73 -1.73
N ALA A 1018 -40.47 42.85 -1.31
CA ALA A 1018 -40.20 43.51 -0.02
C ALA A 1018 -41.15 43.11 1.13
N GLU A 1019 -41.73 41.91 1.13
CA GLU A 1019 -42.62 41.49 2.22
C GLU A 1019 -42.61 39.97 2.54
N LEU A 1020 -41.60 39.51 3.29
CA LEU A 1020 -41.70 38.28 4.10
C LEU A 1020 -41.05 38.47 5.49
N PRO A 1021 -41.81 38.37 6.61
CA PRO A 1021 -41.28 38.66 7.95
C PRO A 1021 -40.19 37.71 8.46
N ALA A 1022 -39.35 38.21 9.37
CA ALA A 1022 -38.21 37.52 9.99
C ALA A 1022 -38.59 36.40 11.00
N ALA A 1023 -39.57 35.57 10.67
CA ALA A 1023 -40.30 34.69 11.60
C ALA A 1023 -39.95 33.19 11.54
N ARG A 1024 -38.79 32.78 10.96
CA ARG A 1024 -38.40 31.34 10.89
C ARG A 1024 -36.99 30.95 11.35
N ARG A 1025 -36.29 31.81 12.11
CA ARG A 1025 -34.97 31.47 12.75
C ARG A 1025 -35.06 31.16 14.27
N ARG A 1026 -36.11 30.48 14.73
CA ARG A 1026 -36.23 29.98 16.12
C ARG A 1026 -36.86 28.59 16.23
N ARG A 1027 -36.16 27.53 15.78
CA ARG A 1027 -36.48 26.13 16.14
C ARG A 1027 -35.31 25.14 16.08
N PHE A 1028 -34.12 25.56 16.53
CA PHE A 1028 -33.04 24.64 16.89
C PHE A 1028 -32.69 24.81 18.37
N GLY A 1029 -32.77 23.72 19.12
CA GLY A 1029 -32.82 23.72 20.59
C GLY A 1029 -31.49 24.00 21.29
N PRO A 1030 -31.47 24.02 22.64
CA PRO A 1030 -30.22 24.03 23.41
C PRO A 1030 -29.31 22.85 23.04
N MET A 1031 -29.89 21.70 22.68
CA MET A 1031 -29.16 20.50 22.25
C MET A 1031 -28.32 20.72 20.98
N VAL A 1032 -28.75 21.56 20.03
CA VAL A 1032 -27.96 21.89 18.83
C VAL A 1032 -26.80 22.85 19.15
N ARG A 1033 -26.97 23.73 20.15
CA ARG A 1033 -25.87 24.55 20.68
C ARG A 1033 -24.87 23.70 21.46
N LEU A 1034 -25.33 22.71 22.23
CA LEU A 1034 -24.48 21.74 22.91
C LEU A 1034 -23.72 20.88 21.90
N TRP A 1035 -24.40 20.34 20.88
CA TRP A 1035 -23.78 19.56 19.81
C TRP A 1035 -22.72 20.36 19.04
N ARG A 1036 -23.01 21.61 18.66
CA ARG A 1036 -22.02 22.48 18.00
C ARG A 1036 -20.80 22.74 18.91
N TRP A 1037 -21.02 22.97 20.21
CA TRP A 1037 -19.94 23.22 21.16
C TRP A 1037 -19.08 21.97 21.44
N CYS A 1038 -19.71 20.81 21.67
CA CYS A 1038 -19.02 19.55 21.97
C CYS A 1038 -18.38 18.91 20.73
N VAL A 1039 -19.05 18.91 19.57
CA VAL A 1039 -18.59 18.19 18.38
C VAL A 1039 -17.76 19.11 17.47
N MET A 1040 -18.29 20.28 17.10
CA MET A 1040 -17.63 21.15 16.13
C MET A 1040 -16.51 22.00 16.77
N ASP A 1041 -16.79 22.66 17.91
CA ASP A 1041 -15.82 23.59 18.51
C ASP A 1041 -14.72 22.87 19.33
N PHE A 1042 -15.05 21.78 20.06
CA PHE A 1042 -14.10 21.07 20.94
C PHE A 1042 -13.28 19.98 20.22
N LEU A 1043 -13.92 19.11 19.42
CA LEU A 1043 -13.27 17.99 18.71
C LEU A 1043 -12.68 18.40 17.35
N LEU A 1044 -13.43 19.15 16.53
CA LEU A 1044 -13.10 19.41 15.11
C LEU A 1044 -12.52 20.81 14.81
N GLY A 1045 -12.46 21.71 15.80
CA GLY A 1045 -12.25 23.16 15.61
C GLY A 1045 -11.04 23.55 14.74
N TYR A 1046 -11.31 23.86 13.47
CA TYR A 1046 -10.36 24.22 12.40
C TYR A 1046 -9.16 23.27 12.23
N GLY A 1047 -9.33 21.99 12.58
CA GLY A 1047 -8.33 20.95 12.39
C GLY A 1047 -8.46 19.81 13.41
N VAL A 1048 -8.35 18.57 12.96
CA VAL A 1048 -8.39 17.39 13.84
C VAL A 1048 -7.20 17.43 14.80
N ARG A 1049 -7.47 17.45 16.11
CA ARG A 1049 -6.45 17.39 17.16
C ARG A 1049 -6.43 15.98 17.76
N PRO A 1050 -5.50 15.08 17.37
CA PRO A 1050 -5.64 13.64 17.62
C PRO A 1050 -5.69 13.31 19.12
N SER A 1051 -4.91 14.02 19.94
CA SER A 1051 -4.94 13.89 21.39
C SER A 1051 -6.32 14.15 22.00
N ARG A 1052 -7.08 15.13 21.49
CA ARG A 1052 -8.45 15.40 21.97
C ARG A 1052 -9.42 14.29 21.59
N MET A 1053 -9.28 13.70 20.40
CA MET A 1053 -10.09 12.54 20.00
C MET A 1053 -9.79 11.33 20.90
N ILE A 1054 -8.51 11.07 21.20
CA ILE A 1054 -8.09 10.00 22.13
C ILE A 1054 -8.63 10.26 23.54
N HIS A 1055 -8.57 11.49 24.05
CA HIS A 1055 -9.17 11.85 25.34
C HIS A 1055 -10.71 11.70 25.34
N ALA A 1056 -11.38 12.01 24.23
CA ALA A 1056 -12.83 11.83 24.10
C ALA A 1056 -13.24 10.36 24.05
N PHE A 1057 -12.50 9.53 23.30
CA PHE A 1057 -12.65 8.07 23.28
C PHE A 1057 -12.46 7.48 24.68
N LEU A 1058 -11.36 7.82 25.37
CA LEU A 1058 -11.09 7.32 26.72
C LEU A 1058 -12.15 7.77 27.73
N LEU A 1059 -12.66 9.00 27.61
CA LEU A 1059 -13.74 9.49 28.48
C LEU A 1059 -15.07 8.76 28.20
N LEU A 1060 -15.39 8.48 26.94
CA LEU A 1060 -16.58 7.72 26.57
C LEU A 1060 -16.48 6.26 27.00
N LEU A 1061 -15.30 5.62 26.85
CA LEU A 1061 -15.03 4.27 27.34
C LEU A 1061 -15.18 4.18 28.88
N LEU A 1062 -14.64 5.16 29.62
CA LEU A 1062 -14.80 5.22 31.09
C LEU A 1062 -16.26 5.48 31.50
N LEU A 1063 -17.03 6.25 30.72
CA LEU A 1063 -18.45 6.49 30.98
C LEU A 1063 -19.27 5.24 30.70
N SER A 1064 -19.01 4.54 29.59
CA SER A 1064 -19.59 3.24 29.28
C SER A 1064 -19.27 2.20 30.35
N TRP A 1065 -18.02 2.15 30.84
CA TRP A 1065 -17.66 1.26 31.95
C TRP A 1065 -18.49 1.58 33.21
N GLY A 1066 -18.61 2.86 33.57
CA GLY A 1066 -19.46 3.31 34.67
C GLY A 1066 -20.96 2.96 34.51
N VAL A 1067 -21.46 2.89 33.28
CA VAL A 1067 -22.83 2.45 32.96
C VAL A 1067 -22.97 0.93 33.10
N PHE A 1068 -22.03 0.15 32.55
CA PHE A 1068 -22.07 -1.32 32.59
C PHE A 1068 -21.69 -1.93 33.96
N LEU A 1069 -21.29 -1.13 34.95
CA LEU A 1069 -21.15 -1.57 36.34
C LEU A 1069 -22.50 -1.90 37.02
N HIS A 1070 -23.64 -1.48 36.46
CA HIS A 1070 -24.95 -1.93 36.92
C HIS A 1070 -25.21 -3.36 36.43
N ARG A 1071 -25.73 -4.27 37.27
CA ARG A 1071 -25.98 -5.66 36.83
C ARG A 1071 -27.07 -5.73 35.77
N ASP A 1072 -28.15 -4.99 35.99
CA ASP A 1072 -29.29 -4.82 35.08
C ASP A 1072 -28.92 -4.08 33.76
N SER A 1073 -27.63 -3.82 33.51
CA SER A 1073 -27.15 -3.23 32.25
C SER A 1073 -26.98 -4.24 31.13
N VAL A 1074 -27.01 -5.54 31.44
CA VAL A 1074 -26.79 -6.64 30.51
C VAL A 1074 -27.76 -7.80 30.73
N GLU A 1075 -28.09 -8.48 29.65
CA GLU A 1075 -28.81 -9.74 29.62
C GLU A 1075 -28.07 -10.75 28.73
N ARG A 1076 -28.38 -12.05 28.83
CA ARG A 1076 -27.89 -13.04 27.86
C ARG A 1076 -28.88 -13.09 26.70
N PRO A 1077 -28.46 -12.93 25.43
CA PRO A 1077 -29.38 -13.02 24.31
C PRO A 1077 -29.93 -14.45 24.19
N LEU A 1078 -31.16 -14.60 23.72
CA LEU A 1078 -31.83 -15.89 23.52
C LEU A 1078 -31.31 -16.64 22.26
N THR A 1079 -29.99 -16.71 22.10
CA THR A 1079 -29.31 -17.39 20.99
C THR A 1079 -29.06 -18.87 21.28
N PHE A 1080 -30.10 -19.60 21.68
CA PHE A 1080 -30.22 -21.06 21.52
C PHE A 1080 -31.66 -21.52 21.85
N PRO A 1081 -32.40 -22.14 20.92
CA PRO A 1081 -33.39 -23.13 21.31
C PRO A 1081 -32.63 -24.37 21.81
N ALA A 1082 -32.48 -24.51 23.13
CA ALA A 1082 -31.93 -25.74 23.69
C ALA A 1082 -32.74 -26.96 23.19
N PRO A 1083 -32.09 -28.09 22.83
CA PRO A 1083 -32.76 -29.21 22.18
C PRO A 1083 -33.96 -29.66 23.02
N ALA A 1084 -35.14 -29.69 22.38
CA ALA A 1084 -36.44 -29.65 23.06
C ALA A 1084 -36.68 -30.85 23.99
N MET A 1085 -36.20 -30.72 25.23
CA MET A 1085 -36.40 -31.71 26.28
C MET A 1085 -37.84 -31.60 26.76
N SER A 1086 -38.68 -32.58 26.41
CA SER A 1086 -40.10 -32.55 26.75
C SER A 1086 -40.32 -32.42 28.26
N GLN A 1087 -41.35 -31.70 28.67
CA GLN A 1087 -41.71 -31.49 30.08
C GLN A 1087 -41.80 -32.80 30.88
N SER A 1088 -42.28 -33.87 30.24
CA SER A 1088 -42.31 -35.25 30.75
C SER A 1088 -40.93 -35.86 31.05
N ALA A 1089 -39.87 -35.48 30.32
CA ALA A 1089 -38.51 -35.93 30.58
C ALA A 1089 -37.94 -35.25 31.84
N TRP A 1090 -38.23 -33.96 32.04
CA TRP A 1090 -37.87 -33.22 33.26
C TRP A 1090 -38.58 -33.81 34.50
N GLU A 1091 -39.89 -34.06 34.42
CA GLU A 1091 -40.64 -34.74 35.48
C GLU A 1091 -40.10 -36.14 35.83
N SER A 1092 -39.50 -36.85 34.86
CA SER A 1092 -38.84 -38.14 35.11
C SER A 1092 -37.49 -38.00 35.82
N HIS A 1093 -36.83 -36.85 35.70
CA HIS A 1093 -35.54 -36.55 36.33
C HIS A 1093 -35.71 -36.09 37.78
N VAL A 1094 -36.66 -35.18 38.04
CA VAL A 1094 -36.93 -34.66 39.40
C VAL A 1094 -37.33 -35.77 40.38
N ARG A 1095 -37.98 -36.84 39.90
CA ARG A 1095 -38.33 -38.02 40.71
C ARG A 1095 -37.14 -38.88 41.15
N ARG A 1096 -35.90 -38.62 40.69
CA ARG A 1096 -34.70 -39.40 41.05
C ARG A 1096 -33.80 -38.77 42.11
N ASP A 1097 -33.88 -37.47 42.34
CA ASP A 1097 -33.03 -36.77 43.33
C ASP A 1097 -33.82 -35.68 44.09
N PRO A 1098 -34.38 -36.01 45.27
CA PRO A 1098 -35.24 -35.10 46.03
C PRO A 1098 -34.55 -33.82 46.56
N ASN A 1099 -33.21 -33.72 46.50
CA ASN A 1099 -32.45 -32.62 47.10
C ASN A 1099 -32.14 -31.46 46.13
N ARG A 1100 -32.62 -31.50 44.88
CA ARG A 1100 -32.40 -30.46 43.85
C ARG A 1100 -33.69 -29.74 43.42
N GLN A 1101 -34.57 -29.41 44.36
CA GLN A 1101 -35.91 -28.87 44.10
C GLN A 1101 -35.94 -27.47 43.44
N ASN A 1102 -34.86 -26.69 43.55
CA ASN A 1102 -34.88 -25.25 43.20
C ASN A 1102 -34.33 -24.92 41.79
N ALA A 1103 -34.18 -25.90 40.90
CA ALA A 1103 -33.58 -25.69 39.57
C ALA A 1103 -34.52 -26.16 38.45
N ASN A 1104 -35.67 -25.48 38.26
CA ASN A 1104 -36.49 -25.65 37.07
C ASN A 1104 -35.93 -24.77 35.94
N PRO A 1105 -35.32 -25.33 34.87
CA PRO A 1105 -34.68 -24.54 33.81
C PRO A 1105 -35.68 -23.79 32.91
N TYR A 1106 -36.99 -23.99 33.09
CA TYR A 1106 -38.05 -23.35 32.31
C TYR A 1106 -38.81 -22.24 33.06
N HIS A 1107 -38.39 -21.86 34.28
CA HIS A 1107 -38.93 -20.70 35.00
C HIS A 1107 -37.84 -19.95 35.79
N THR A 1108 -37.05 -19.17 35.06
CA THR A 1108 -36.34 -17.99 35.60
C THR A 1108 -36.49 -16.84 34.61
N ASP A 1109 -37.57 -16.08 34.76
CA ASP A 1109 -37.83 -14.87 33.98
C ASP A 1109 -36.75 -13.81 34.25
N LEU A 1110 -36.09 -13.30 33.19
CA LEU A 1110 -35.35 -12.03 33.17
C LEU A 1110 -34.49 -11.73 34.42
N ILE A 1111 -33.64 -12.68 34.83
CA ILE A 1111 -32.69 -12.47 35.92
C ILE A 1111 -31.34 -12.02 35.33
N GLY A 1112 -30.97 -10.76 35.56
CA GLY A 1112 -29.63 -10.24 35.26
C GLY A 1112 -28.52 -10.98 36.05
N PRO A 1113 -27.25 -10.80 35.70
CA PRO A 1113 -26.14 -11.62 36.20
C PRO A 1113 -26.06 -11.72 37.73
N GLY A 1114 -25.68 -12.92 38.20
CA GLY A 1114 -25.45 -13.20 39.61
C GLY A 1114 -24.29 -12.37 40.20
N PRO A 1115 -24.23 -12.19 41.55
CA PRO A 1115 -23.23 -11.33 42.18
C PRO A 1115 -21.77 -11.71 41.96
N GLU A 1116 -21.53 -13.00 41.66
CA GLU A 1116 -20.23 -13.60 41.38
C GLU A 1116 -19.97 -13.75 39.87
N GLU A 1117 -21.00 -13.61 39.03
CA GLU A 1117 -20.87 -13.70 37.57
C GLU A 1117 -20.52 -12.36 36.91
N TRP A 1118 -20.99 -11.21 37.44
CA TRP A 1118 -20.73 -9.90 36.84
C TRP A 1118 -20.00 -8.95 37.78
N ASP A 1119 -18.78 -8.60 37.38
CA ASP A 1119 -17.83 -7.81 38.12
C ASP A 1119 -17.35 -6.57 37.34
N ALA A 1120 -16.42 -5.82 37.92
CA ALA A 1120 -15.87 -4.63 37.28
C ALA A 1120 -15.00 -4.94 36.04
N GLN A 1121 -14.45 -6.16 35.92
CA GLN A 1121 -13.66 -6.56 34.76
C GLN A 1121 -14.55 -6.88 33.55
N GLN A 1122 -15.64 -7.66 33.74
CA GLN A 1122 -16.59 -7.93 32.67
C GLN A 1122 -17.32 -6.67 32.21
N ALA A 1123 -17.70 -5.77 33.13
CA ALA A 1123 -18.22 -4.45 32.78
C ALA A 1123 -17.24 -3.63 31.91
N LEU A 1124 -15.93 -3.78 32.11
CA LEU A 1124 -14.91 -3.12 31.28
C LEU A 1124 -14.80 -3.76 29.89
N PHE A 1125 -14.85 -5.09 29.80
CA PHE A 1125 -14.88 -5.81 28.52
C PHE A 1125 -16.13 -5.47 27.70
N MET A 1126 -17.30 -5.38 28.33
CA MET A 1126 -18.55 -4.94 27.69
C MET A 1126 -18.42 -3.49 27.18
N ALA A 1127 -17.94 -2.57 28.02
CA ALA A 1127 -17.69 -1.20 27.62
C ALA A 1127 -16.69 -1.10 26.46
N LEU A 1128 -15.68 -1.98 26.41
CA LEU A 1128 -14.69 -2.04 25.33
C LEU A 1128 -15.29 -2.61 24.03
N ARG A 1129 -16.10 -3.67 24.10
CA ARG A 1129 -16.85 -4.25 22.97
C ARG A 1129 -17.81 -3.24 22.35
N VAL A 1130 -18.52 -2.49 23.19
CA VAL A 1130 -19.39 -1.37 22.77
C VAL A 1130 -18.59 -0.17 22.22
N SER A 1131 -17.33 0.02 22.64
CA SER A 1131 -16.50 1.13 22.19
C SER A 1131 -15.63 0.84 20.96
N VAL A 1132 -15.35 -0.42 20.64
CA VAL A 1132 -14.49 -0.83 19.52
C VAL A 1132 -15.19 -1.91 18.66
N PRO A 1133 -16.31 -1.59 17.98
CA PRO A 1133 -17.13 -2.57 17.26
C PRO A 1133 -16.49 -3.17 16.00
N ILE A 1134 -15.24 -2.81 15.67
CA ILE A 1134 -14.49 -3.30 14.51
C ILE A 1134 -13.68 -4.57 14.85
N VAL A 1135 -13.51 -4.88 16.14
CA VAL A 1135 -12.79 -6.07 16.61
C VAL A 1135 -13.71 -6.83 17.55
N ASP A 1136 -14.06 -8.07 17.22
CA ASP A 1136 -14.85 -8.93 18.11
C ASP A 1136 -13.92 -9.46 19.22
N LEU A 1137 -13.83 -8.67 20.28
CA LEU A 1137 -12.97 -8.93 21.43
C LEU A 1137 -13.58 -10.04 22.27
N PHE A 1138 -12.93 -11.20 22.31
CA PHE A 1138 -13.30 -12.36 23.12
C PHE A 1138 -13.52 -11.96 24.59
N ALA A 1139 -14.78 -11.84 24.98
CA ALA A 1139 -15.22 -11.79 26.37
C ALA A 1139 -15.58 -13.21 26.84
N GLU A 1140 -15.36 -13.53 28.11
CA GLU A 1140 -15.56 -14.88 28.67
C GLU A 1140 -17.04 -15.25 28.91
N GLY A 1141 -17.99 -14.62 28.21
CA GLY A 1141 -19.41 -14.94 28.29
C GLY A 1141 -20.30 -14.18 27.29
N ASP A 1142 -21.37 -14.84 26.86
CA ASP A 1142 -22.37 -14.35 25.90
C ASP A 1142 -23.32 -13.31 26.53
N TRP A 1143 -22.77 -12.16 26.89
CA TRP A 1143 -23.54 -11.02 27.40
C TRP A 1143 -23.85 -10.02 26.27
N ALA A 1144 -25.03 -9.41 26.34
CA ALA A 1144 -25.49 -8.32 25.48
C ALA A 1144 -26.01 -7.15 26.35
N PRO A 1145 -25.98 -5.89 25.87
CA PRO A 1145 -26.62 -4.77 26.57
C PRO A 1145 -28.12 -5.00 26.75
N SER A 1146 -28.65 -4.66 27.91
CA SER A 1146 -30.06 -4.94 28.22
C SER A 1146 -31.04 -3.94 27.60
N SER A 1147 -32.25 -4.43 27.31
CA SER A 1147 -33.45 -3.66 27.04
C SER A 1147 -33.96 -2.84 28.25
N ASP A 1148 -33.37 -3.01 29.44
CA ASP A 1148 -33.75 -2.28 30.65
C ASP A 1148 -33.36 -0.78 30.64
N TRP A 1149 -33.97 0.02 31.52
CA TRP A 1149 -33.80 1.48 31.54
C TRP A 1149 -32.72 1.98 32.50
N ILE A 1150 -31.79 2.81 32.01
CA ILE A 1150 -30.88 3.60 32.83
C ILE A 1150 -31.70 4.61 33.66
N VAL A 1151 -31.74 4.42 34.98
CA VAL A 1151 -32.44 5.31 35.92
C VAL A 1151 -31.47 6.26 36.61
N ILE A 1152 -31.58 7.56 36.33
CA ILE A 1152 -30.78 8.60 36.98
C ILE A 1152 -31.70 9.48 37.84
N GLY A 1153 -31.47 9.50 39.14
CA GLY A 1153 -32.26 10.30 40.09
C GLY A 1153 -33.76 9.96 40.11
N GLY A 1154 -34.10 8.68 39.94
CA GLY A 1154 -35.49 8.21 39.88
C GLY A 1154 -36.22 8.47 38.56
N ARG A 1155 -35.52 8.94 37.51
CA ARG A 1155 -36.06 9.08 36.15
C ARG A 1155 -35.39 8.10 35.20
N ARG A 1156 -36.19 7.36 34.45
CA ARG A 1156 -35.76 6.60 33.27
C ARG A 1156 -35.26 7.58 32.19
N VAL A 1157 -34.05 7.36 31.66
CA VAL A 1157 -33.39 8.31 30.73
C VAL A 1157 -33.26 7.73 29.31
N ILE A 1158 -32.73 6.52 29.19
CA ILE A 1158 -32.49 5.76 27.95
C ILE A 1158 -32.36 4.28 28.34
N GLU A 1159 -32.57 3.35 27.41
CA GLU A 1159 -32.32 1.92 27.64
C GLU A 1159 -30.84 1.57 27.44
N TYR A 1160 -30.32 0.49 28.04
CA TYR A 1160 -28.89 0.16 27.93
C TYR A 1160 -28.49 -0.24 26.50
N GLU A 1161 -29.34 -0.95 25.77
CA GLU A 1161 -29.21 -1.21 24.32
C GLU A 1161 -29.13 0.10 23.52
N ASN A 1162 -30.08 1.01 23.72
CA ASN A 1162 -30.13 2.30 23.05
C ASN A 1162 -28.91 3.20 23.40
N TYR A 1163 -28.38 3.09 24.62
CA TYR A 1163 -27.11 3.69 25.01
C TYR A 1163 -25.92 3.06 24.28
N ALA A 1164 -25.86 1.73 24.20
CA ALA A 1164 -24.78 0.99 23.54
C ALA A 1164 -24.71 1.31 22.05
N ALA A 1165 -25.84 1.33 21.35
CA ALA A 1165 -25.92 1.73 19.94
C ALA A 1165 -25.44 3.19 19.73
N ALA A 1166 -25.85 4.12 20.60
CA ALA A 1166 -25.39 5.50 20.55
C ALA A 1166 -23.87 5.64 20.80
N ALA A 1167 -23.31 4.84 21.71
CA ALA A 1167 -21.87 4.79 21.99
C ALA A 1167 -21.07 4.16 20.84
N GLN A 1168 -21.57 3.09 20.21
CA GLN A 1168 -20.98 2.50 19.01
C GLN A 1168 -20.93 3.50 17.85
N VAL A 1169 -22.04 4.18 17.54
CA VAL A 1169 -22.10 5.19 16.47
C VAL A 1169 -21.16 6.38 16.76
N ALA A 1170 -21.05 6.82 18.01
CA ALA A 1170 -20.11 7.86 18.40
C ALA A 1170 -18.64 7.42 18.18
N ASN A 1171 -18.29 6.20 18.58
CA ASN A 1171 -16.94 5.67 18.44
C ASN A 1171 -16.57 5.33 16.98
N LEU A 1172 -17.53 4.90 16.17
CA LEU A 1172 -17.38 4.71 14.71
C LEU A 1172 -16.96 6.01 13.99
N ILE A 1173 -17.29 7.17 14.56
CA ILE A 1173 -16.86 8.48 14.06
C ILE A 1173 -15.53 8.91 14.71
N ILE A 1174 -15.39 8.75 16.03
CA ILE A 1174 -14.21 9.22 16.78
C ILE A 1174 -12.94 8.43 16.43
N ILE A 1175 -13.02 7.10 16.28
CA ILE A 1175 -11.84 6.24 16.07
C ILE A 1175 -11.18 6.50 14.70
N PRO A 1176 -11.90 6.49 13.55
CA PRO A 1176 -11.27 6.78 12.26
C PRO A 1176 -10.70 8.21 12.19
N LEU A 1177 -11.37 9.19 12.80
CA LEU A 1177 -10.84 10.56 12.90
C LEU A 1177 -9.58 10.64 13.78
N ALA A 1178 -9.51 9.88 14.88
CA ALA A 1178 -8.32 9.78 15.71
C ALA A 1178 -7.15 9.15 14.93
N ILE A 1179 -7.39 8.06 14.21
CA ILE A 1179 -6.40 7.34 13.39
C ILE A 1179 -5.91 8.21 12.23
N ALA A 1180 -6.82 8.80 11.44
CA ALA A 1180 -6.47 9.70 10.34
C ALA A 1180 -5.70 10.94 10.84
N GLY A 1181 -6.10 11.48 11.99
CA GLY A 1181 -5.37 12.57 12.64
C GLY A 1181 -3.97 12.15 13.12
N LEU A 1182 -3.81 10.94 13.67
CA LEU A 1182 -2.51 10.41 14.11
C LEU A 1182 -1.59 10.14 12.92
N ALA A 1183 -2.10 9.53 11.85
CA ALA A 1183 -1.38 9.32 10.59
C ALA A 1183 -0.95 10.66 9.97
N GLY A 1184 -1.84 11.66 9.95
CA GLY A 1184 -1.51 13.02 9.51
C GLY A 1184 -0.49 13.76 10.40
N PHE A 1185 -0.34 13.37 11.67
CA PHE A 1185 0.70 13.90 12.56
C PHE A 1185 2.04 13.17 12.39
N LEU A 1186 2.02 11.85 12.17
CA LEU A 1186 3.21 11.05 11.87
C LEU A 1186 3.81 11.46 10.52
N LYS A 1187 2.98 11.65 9.49
CA LYS A 1187 3.35 12.19 8.16
C LYS A 1187 3.76 13.68 8.17
N ARG A 1188 3.86 14.32 9.34
CA ARG A 1188 4.46 15.64 9.57
C ARG A 1188 5.71 15.60 10.46
N ARG A 1189 6.18 14.41 10.82
CA ARG A 1189 7.41 14.16 11.62
C ARG A 1189 8.39 13.19 10.96
N GLN A 1190 7.99 12.62 9.83
CA GLN A 1190 8.86 12.14 8.76
C GLN A 1190 8.94 13.25 7.71
#